data_AF-A0A352AQX8-F1
#
_entry.id   AF-A0A352AQX8-F1
#
_cell.length_a   1.000
_cell.length_b   1.000
_cell.length_c   1.000
_cell.angle_alpha   90.00
_cell.angle_beta   90.00
_cell.angle_gamma   90.00
#
_symmetry.space_group_name_H-M   'P 1'
#
loop_
_entity.id
_entity.type
_entity.pdbx_description
1 polymer ?
#
loop_
_entity_poly.entity_id
_entity_poly.type
_entity_poly.pdbx_seq_one_letter_code
_entity_poly.pdbx_strand_id
1 'polypeptide(L)'
;MKNFPFQIGAALATLMASGIASVNAQTLSIQAYRINREALHSSSHPGESRWRVDIPHWQNFTAQGSNLDQLWQQATELLGLGQYNEAIALFDQILKLQPNSFLAWYWRGNSFKNLGQYETAIASYQAALQIEPDYLLAWFEQGNTLYQLQQYEASIRSWRQALSVQTQSDYEQQLVRVIIPKRIADVLLYDLQQYEEAIASYDQLLSVQPNTATLWIDRGTALYQLSRYEEAIANYDRAIQLDANNALAWKRRGFALYRLNRDQQAIASFERAASLEPNDVDITGLLALLKTGEDSQTEVRLSAQRLATLRREISAAEERLVNLRQQSQIETEQIAALQAERQRLERELAARKPPSFEPGLGAFNAEMQIFQQIAQQESRLTRAFEKYLGISGTRIKTLSDTLSALHEIERTTRAKPALVYSYFMPTTPAEKSVPAGVKSLKAEISQRSPSRNQTETDEDPVELVLVTADGRTIRRRIETATRSQIREMADQFFSNVTNVRNPNGYLEPAQKLYQWLIAPLEDVVQLQQIDNLTFLMDKSLRSLPLAALHDGKGFLAERYSLGIMPSLALTDTRYGNLRNAQVLAMGAQEFPDKKPLPAVPVELDAIANRIWQGESYLNEEFTVETLKRARQREPFGLVHFATHAEFRPGQPNNSYIELWGGTKLGLDQIRQLQLDSPPVDLLVLSACRTALGNEEAELGFAGLAVKAGVKSAMGSLWYVSDEGTLALMTTFYKKLKEVPVKAEALRQAQVAMIRGDVRIEGGQLVVENERFPLPPELAKLGDKKFSHPYYWSAFMMIGNPW
;
A
#
# COMPACT_ATOMS: atom_id res chain seq x y z
N MET A 1 44.70 -1.67 32.43
CA MET A 1 45.97 -1.45 31.70
C MET A 1 45.96 -2.29 30.44
N LYS A 2 46.11 -1.63 29.29
CA LYS A 2 46.45 -2.07 27.92
C LYS A 2 45.90 -3.39 27.33
N ASN A 3 45.04 -3.18 26.33
CA ASN A 3 45.04 -3.70 24.96
C ASN A 3 44.56 -5.14 24.65
N PHE A 4 43.26 -5.20 24.32
CA PHE A 4 42.47 -6.07 23.43
C PHE A 4 41.01 -5.45 23.49
N PRO A 5 40.02 -5.56 22.55
CA PRO A 5 39.80 -6.64 21.56
C PRO A 5 38.80 -6.46 20.33
N PHE A 6 38.46 -7.61 19.70
CA PHE A 6 37.20 -8.14 19.06
C PHE A 6 36.57 -7.44 17.81
N GLN A 7 36.69 -8.00 16.59
CA GLN A 7 35.87 -9.05 15.88
C GLN A 7 34.39 -8.66 15.62
N ILE A 8 34.01 -8.41 14.36
CA ILE A 8 33.31 -9.31 13.39
C ILE A 8 31.86 -9.69 13.77
N GLY A 9 30.91 -9.25 12.93
CA GLY A 9 29.53 -9.75 12.89
C GLY A 9 28.72 -9.05 11.80
N ALA A 10 28.04 -9.81 10.94
CA ALA A 10 27.31 -9.37 9.76
C ALA A 10 25.90 -8.81 10.05
N ALA A 11 25.40 -8.05 9.06
CA ALA A 11 24.00 -7.75 8.71
C ALA A 11 23.22 -6.64 9.45
N LEU A 12 22.82 -5.64 8.65
CA LEU A 12 21.56 -4.88 8.66
C LEU A 12 21.03 -4.32 9.99
N ALA A 13 21.12 -2.99 10.16
CA ALA A 13 19.94 -2.12 10.34
C ALA A 13 20.35 -0.65 10.50
N THR A 14 19.99 0.13 9.48
CA THR A 14 19.11 1.31 9.61
C THR A 14 19.53 2.39 10.62
N LEU A 15 19.92 3.54 10.05
CA LEU A 15 19.78 4.89 10.61
C LEU A 15 20.38 5.13 12.01
N MET A 16 21.47 5.89 12.02
CA MET A 16 21.43 7.28 12.52
C MET A 16 22.39 8.07 11.61
N ALA A 17 21.91 8.92 10.69
CA ALA A 17 21.33 10.24 10.97
C ALA A 17 22.21 10.99 11.99
N SER A 18 22.81 12.13 11.74
CA SER A 18 22.54 13.19 10.77
C SER A 18 23.64 14.21 11.05
N GLY A 19 24.28 14.76 10.02
CA GLY A 19 25.18 15.91 10.19
C GLY A 19 26.66 15.56 10.12
N ILE A 20 27.22 15.77 8.95
CA ILE A 20 28.15 16.89 8.81
C ILE A 20 27.58 17.77 7.70
N ALA A 21 26.72 18.71 8.12
CA ALA A 21 26.58 19.98 7.45
C ALA A 21 27.92 20.72 7.52
N SER A 22 28.21 21.55 6.51
CA SER A 22 29.47 22.29 6.32
C SER A 22 30.66 21.38 6.00
N VAL A 23 31.32 21.51 4.85
CA VAL A 23 32.24 22.62 4.58
C VAL A 23 32.26 22.90 3.06
N ASN A 24 32.05 24.17 2.70
CA ASN A 24 32.35 24.83 1.41
C ASN A 24 31.25 25.02 0.34
N ALA A 25 30.01 25.34 0.74
CA ALA A 25 29.16 26.25 -0.04
C ALA A 25 28.73 27.50 0.75
N GLN A 26 29.45 27.80 1.84
CA GLN A 26 29.41 29.07 2.57
C GLN A 26 30.44 30.10 2.07
N THR A 27 31.26 29.78 1.07
CA THR A 27 32.38 30.67 0.68
C THR A 27 32.07 31.62 -0.48
N LEU A 28 30.94 31.45 -1.20
CA LEU A 28 30.57 32.36 -2.30
C LEU A 28 29.37 33.28 -2.03
N SER A 29 28.56 33.04 -0.99
CA SER A 29 27.42 33.91 -0.66
C SER A 29 27.64 34.83 0.54
N ILE A 30 28.64 34.56 1.40
CA ILE A 30 28.91 35.36 2.62
C ILE A 30 30.13 36.30 2.47
N GLN A 31 31.12 35.97 1.64
CA GLN A 31 32.25 36.88 1.35
C GLN A 31 31.83 38.10 0.51
N ALA A 32 30.78 37.98 -0.32
CA ALA A 32 30.22 39.10 -1.07
C ALA A 32 29.49 40.14 -0.19
N TYR A 33 29.10 39.76 1.04
CA TYR A 33 28.35 40.65 1.94
C TYR A 33 29.22 41.37 2.98
N ARG A 34 30.45 40.87 3.28
CA ARG A 34 31.34 41.46 4.30
C ARG A 34 32.44 42.40 3.79
N ILE A 35 32.76 42.43 2.49
CA ILE A 35 33.87 43.26 1.98
C ILE A 35 33.44 44.69 1.59
N ASN A 36 32.14 45.03 1.53
CA ASN A 36 31.72 46.33 0.98
C ASN A 36 30.99 47.27 1.95
N ARG A 37 31.33 47.22 3.26
CA ARG A 37 30.80 48.17 4.26
C ARG A 37 31.81 49.24 4.72
N GLU A 38 33.05 49.22 4.22
CA GLU A 38 34.08 50.22 4.61
C GLU A 38 34.57 51.15 3.49
N ALA A 39 34.07 51.04 2.25
CA ALA A 39 34.55 51.88 1.16
C ALA A 39 33.50 52.87 0.65
N LEU A 40 33.08 53.82 1.50
CA LEU A 40 32.49 55.09 1.05
C LEU A 40 32.68 56.20 2.13
N HIS A 41 33.92 56.47 2.48
CA HIS A 41 34.38 57.86 2.65
C HIS A 41 35.85 57.96 2.19
N SER A 42 36.07 58.83 1.20
CA SER A 42 37.35 59.35 0.67
C SER A 42 38.05 58.65 -0.51
N SER A 43 37.80 59.26 -1.69
CA SER A 43 38.78 59.82 -2.66
C SER A 43 39.79 58.96 -3.46
N SER A 44 39.72 59.21 -4.78
CA SER A 44 40.80 59.42 -5.79
C SER A 44 41.55 58.23 -6.44
N HIS A 45 41.13 57.89 -7.68
CA HIS A 45 41.87 57.70 -8.96
C HIS A 45 43.21 56.91 -9.00
N PRO A 46 43.67 56.40 -10.18
CA PRO A 46 43.01 55.57 -11.20
C PRO A 46 43.89 54.35 -11.62
N GLY A 47 43.27 53.30 -12.19
CA GLY A 47 43.98 52.34 -13.05
C GLY A 47 43.71 50.86 -12.77
N GLU A 48 42.62 50.32 -13.33
CA GLU A 48 42.62 49.06 -14.09
C GLU A 48 41.22 48.81 -14.69
N SER A 49 41.22 48.32 -15.92
CA SER A 49 40.11 48.41 -16.86
C SER A 49 39.32 47.11 -17.00
N ARG A 50 37.98 47.24 -16.92
CA ARG A 50 36.92 46.45 -17.55
C ARG A 50 36.85 44.94 -17.23
N TRP A 51 36.03 44.60 -16.23
CA TRP A 51 34.92 43.65 -16.40
C TRP A 51 33.71 44.19 -15.64
N ARG A 52 32.79 44.79 -16.38
CA ARG A 52 31.48 45.25 -15.91
C ARG A 52 30.50 44.14 -16.29
N VAL A 53 30.05 43.34 -15.32
CA VAL A 53 28.83 42.55 -15.46
C VAL A 53 27.73 43.39 -14.81
N ASP A 54 27.00 44.12 -15.65
CA ASP A 54 25.80 44.85 -15.26
C ASP A 54 24.72 43.83 -14.88
N ILE A 55 24.41 43.71 -13.59
CA ILE A 55 23.19 43.05 -13.10
C ILE A 55 22.08 44.12 -13.16
N PRO A 56 20.99 43.95 -13.94
CA PRO A 56 19.98 44.99 -14.11
C PRO A 56 19.19 45.28 -12.81
N HIS A 57 19.37 46.51 -12.32
CA HIS A 57 18.40 47.37 -11.63
C HIS A 57 17.71 46.89 -10.33
N TRP A 58 18.41 46.98 -9.20
CA TRP A 58 17.80 47.20 -7.87
C TRP A 58 17.94 48.64 -7.39
N GLN A 59 17.56 49.60 -8.24
CA GLN A 59 17.38 51.00 -7.81
C GLN A 59 15.98 51.44 -8.17
N ASN A 60 15.07 51.29 -7.21
CA ASN A 60 13.97 52.21 -6.89
C ASN A 60 12.84 51.43 -6.22
N PHE A 61 12.84 51.25 -4.91
CA PHE A 61 11.59 51.21 -4.12
C PHE A 61 11.89 51.55 -2.65
N THR A 62 11.57 52.78 -2.27
CA THR A 62 11.70 53.30 -0.91
C THR A 62 10.64 52.71 0.03
N ALA A 63 11.05 52.43 1.27
CA ALA A 63 10.27 52.13 2.48
C ALA A 63 9.59 50.74 2.68
N GLN A 64 9.49 49.86 1.66
CA GLN A 64 9.04 48.46 1.85
C GLN A 64 10.17 47.41 1.87
N GLY A 65 11.40 47.77 1.51
CA GLY A 65 12.51 46.81 1.31
C GLY A 65 13.13 46.22 2.58
N SER A 66 13.09 46.92 3.73
CA SER A 66 13.84 46.47 4.92
C SER A 66 13.30 45.20 5.58
N ASN A 67 11.99 44.96 5.55
CA ASN A 67 11.39 43.78 6.17
C ASN A 67 11.54 42.53 5.29
N LEU A 68 11.38 42.70 3.97
CA LEU A 68 11.50 41.59 3.02
C LEU A 68 12.95 41.06 2.95
N ASP A 69 13.94 41.96 2.91
CA ASP A 69 15.36 41.57 2.91
C ASP A 69 15.73 40.82 4.20
N GLN A 70 15.17 41.24 5.35
CA GLN A 70 15.35 40.54 6.63
C GLN A 70 14.72 39.14 6.62
N LEU A 71 13.51 38.99 6.07
CA LEU A 71 12.86 37.68 5.94
C LEU A 71 13.69 36.72 5.07
N TRP A 72 14.26 37.21 3.97
CA TRP A 72 15.14 36.43 3.11
C TRP A 72 16.44 36.01 3.81
N GLN A 73 17.07 36.92 4.55
CA GLN A 73 18.27 36.61 5.33
C GLN A 73 18.01 35.54 6.38
N GLN A 74 16.90 35.66 7.13
CA GLN A 74 16.54 34.68 8.14
C GLN A 74 16.16 33.33 7.53
N ALA A 75 15.38 33.31 6.44
CA ALA A 75 14.96 32.07 5.79
C ALA A 75 16.16 31.27 5.25
N THR A 76 17.14 31.96 4.68
CA THR A 76 18.36 31.33 4.14
C THR A 76 19.31 30.86 5.24
N GLU A 77 19.40 31.60 6.36
CA GLU A 77 20.15 31.16 7.55
C GLU A 77 19.55 29.87 8.14
N LEU A 78 18.24 29.84 8.36
CA LEU A 78 17.53 28.65 8.88
C LEU A 78 17.69 27.44 7.96
N LEU A 79 17.64 27.66 6.64
CA LEU A 79 17.88 26.61 5.65
C LEU A 79 19.31 26.05 5.76
N GLY A 80 20.31 26.91 5.98
CA GLY A 80 21.70 26.50 6.23
C GLY A 80 21.90 25.74 7.55
N LEU A 81 21.06 26.02 8.56
CA LEU A 81 21.04 25.30 9.85
C LEU A 81 20.22 23.99 9.81
N GLY A 82 19.56 23.68 8.69
CA GLY A 82 18.67 22.53 8.57
C GLY A 82 17.33 22.68 9.29
N GLN A 83 16.96 23.89 9.69
CA GLN A 83 15.68 24.22 10.33
C GLN A 83 14.61 24.46 9.25
N TYR A 84 14.21 23.37 8.58
CA TYR A 84 13.40 23.44 7.37
C TYR A 84 11.96 23.90 7.61
N ASN A 85 11.34 23.57 8.74
CA ASN A 85 9.97 23.99 9.06
C ASN A 85 9.88 25.51 9.27
N GLU A 86 10.83 26.07 9.99
CA GLU A 86 10.94 27.49 10.25
C GLU A 86 11.30 28.26 8.98
N ALA A 87 12.20 27.71 8.16
CA ALA A 87 12.51 28.25 6.83
C ALA A 87 11.26 28.30 5.92
N ILE A 88 10.44 27.23 5.90
CA ILE A 88 9.17 27.20 5.15
C ILE A 88 8.23 28.31 5.60
N ALA A 89 8.07 28.49 6.91
CA ALA A 89 7.19 29.54 7.44
C ALA A 89 7.63 30.94 6.99
N LEU A 90 8.94 31.19 6.90
CA LEU A 90 9.46 32.45 6.36
C LEU A 90 9.30 32.56 4.85
N PHE A 91 9.50 31.48 4.08
CA PHE A 91 9.22 31.48 2.64
C PHE A 91 7.74 31.70 2.34
N ASP A 92 6.82 31.17 3.15
CA ASP A 92 5.38 31.44 3.03
C ASP A 92 5.06 32.92 3.31
N GLN A 93 5.76 33.56 4.24
CA GLN A 93 5.63 35.01 4.46
C GLN A 93 6.18 35.82 3.28
N ILE A 94 7.35 35.44 2.76
CA ILE A 94 7.92 36.05 1.55
C ILE A 94 6.94 35.93 0.39
N LEU A 95 6.31 34.76 0.20
CA LEU A 95 5.34 34.51 -0.86
C LEU A 95 4.03 35.28 -0.69
N LYS A 96 3.62 35.61 0.55
CA LYS A 96 2.50 36.54 0.78
C LYS A 96 2.83 37.97 0.33
N LEU A 97 4.08 38.39 0.49
CA LEU A 97 4.54 39.72 0.09
C LEU A 97 4.91 39.79 -1.40
N GLN A 98 5.45 38.70 -1.94
CA GLN A 98 5.88 38.53 -3.32
C GLN A 98 5.42 37.16 -3.87
N PRO A 99 4.15 37.02 -4.28
CA PRO A 99 3.61 35.76 -4.79
C PRO A 99 4.33 35.22 -6.04
N ASN A 100 4.92 36.12 -6.82
CA ASN A 100 5.65 35.82 -8.05
C ASN A 100 7.16 35.62 -7.82
N SER A 101 7.59 35.30 -6.60
CA SER A 101 9.00 35.00 -6.32
C SER A 101 9.31 33.52 -6.61
N PHE A 102 9.85 33.23 -7.80
CA PHE A 102 10.23 31.86 -8.17
C PHE A 102 11.29 31.28 -7.21
N LEU A 103 12.22 32.11 -6.72
CA LEU A 103 13.24 31.70 -5.75
C LEU A 103 12.62 31.27 -4.42
N ALA A 104 11.56 31.93 -3.95
CA ALA A 104 10.92 31.59 -2.69
C ALA A 104 10.19 30.25 -2.81
N TRP A 105 9.49 30.04 -3.93
CA TRP A 105 8.88 28.75 -4.27
C TRP A 105 9.92 27.63 -4.39
N TYR A 106 11.07 27.89 -5.03
CA TYR A 106 12.17 26.92 -5.15
C TYR A 106 12.76 26.53 -3.79
N TRP A 107 13.11 27.50 -2.94
CA TRP A 107 13.72 27.20 -1.64
C TRP A 107 12.72 26.56 -0.68
N ARG A 108 11.44 26.96 -0.74
CA ARG A 108 10.35 26.27 -0.06
C ARG A 108 10.27 24.80 -0.50
N GLY A 109 10.36 24.53 -1.80
CA GLY A 109 10.40 23.16 -2.34
C GLY A 109 11.58 22.35 -1.81
N ASN A 110 12.76 22.95 -1.76
CA ASN A 110 13.95 22.31 -1.17
C ASN A 110 13.78 22.01 0.33
N SER A 111 13.18 22.90 1.10
CA SER A 111 12.88 22.65 2.51
C SER A 111 11.91 21.47 2.69
N PHE A 112 10.85 21.40 1.90
CA PHE A 112 9.92 20.26 1.91
C PHE A 112 10.60 18.95 1.49
N LYS A 113 11.46 18.98 0.48
CA LYS A 113 12.24 17.82 0.04
C LYS A 113 13.11 17.27 1.19
N ASN A 114 13.80 18.15 1.92
CA ASN A 114 14.63 17.73 3.05
C ASN A 114 13.83 17.18 4.24
N LEU A 115 12.55 17.52 4.35
CA LEU A 115 11.62 16.95 5.32
C LEU A 115 10.97 15.64 4.84
N GLY A 116 11.29 15.15 3.64
CA GLY A 116 10.67 13.97 3.03
C GLY A 116 9.25 14.20 2.49
N GLN A 117 8.79 15.46 2.44
CA GLN A 117 7.47 15.84 1.91
C GLN A 117 7.57 16.09 0.40
N TYR A 118 7.76 15.03 -0.37
CA TYR A 118 8.16 15.09 -1.77
C TYR A 118 7.09 15.66 -2.70
N GLU A 119 5.81 15.38 -2.47
CA GLU A 119 4.69 15.89 -3.28
C GLU A 119 4.55 17.41 -3.12
N THR A 120 4.63 17.92 -1.90
CA THR A 120 4.59 19.37 -1.61
C THR A 120 5.84 20.07 -2.17
N ALA A 121 6.99 19.40 -2.13
CA ALA A 121 8.20 19.90 -2.76
C ALA A 121 8.03 20.04 -4.28
N ILE A 122 7.48 19.02 -4.96
CA ILE A 122 7.18 19.06 -6.40
C ILE A 122 6.20 20.19 -6.73
N ALA A 123 5.12 20.34 -5.98
CA ALA A 123 4.17 21.44 -6.17
C ALA A 123 4.84 22.82 -6.05
N SER A 124 5.77 22.96 -5.11
CA SER A 124 6.53 24.21 -4.93
C SER A 124 7.49 24.46 -6.09
N TYR A 125 8.18 23.43 -6.62
CA TYR A 125 9.01 23.57 -7.81
C TYR A 125 8.17 23.90 -9.05
N GLN A 126 7.01 23.27 -9.22
CA GLN A 126 6.10 23.59 -10.33
C GLN A 126 5.60 25.03 -10.25
N ALA A 127 5.31 25.55 -9.05
CA ALA A 127 4.97 26.97 -8.87
C ALA A 127 6.15 27.89 -9.24
N ALA A 128 7.40 27.53 -8.87
CA ALA A 128 8.58 28.26 -9.30
C ALA A 128 8.73 28.27 -10.83
N LEU A 129 8.53 27.12 -11.48
CA LEU A 129 8.66 26.94 -12.93
C LEU A 129 7.50 27.56 -13.74
N GLN A 130 6.33 27.76 -13.14
CA GLN A 130 5.26 28.56 -13.75
C GLN A 130 5.64 30.04 -13.87
N ILE A 131 6.50 30.52 -12.97
CA ILE A 131 6.97 31.91 -12.96
C ILE A 131 8.23 32.05 -13.81
N GLU A 132 9.21 31.16 -13.62
CA GLU A 132 10.48 31.14 -14.34
C GLU A 132 10.70 29.75 -14.99
N PRO A 133 10.19 29.52 -16.22
CA PRO A 133 10.24 28.21 -16.88
C PRO A 133 11.66 27.72 -17.20
N ASP A 134 12.63 28.63 -17.36
CA ASP A 134 14.01 28.30 -17.70
C ASP A 134 14.91 28.17 -16.45
N TYR A 135 14.33 28.01 -15.26
CA TYR A 135 15.13 27.85 -14.03
C TYR A 135 15.63 26.41 -13.86
N LEU A 136 16.86 26.16 -14.33
CA LEU A 136 17.54 24.86 -14.35
C LEU A 136 17.47 24.10 -13.03
N LEU A 137 17.75 24.76 -11.90
CA LEU A 137 17.82 24.11 -10.60
C LEU A 137 16.46 23.60 -10.11
N ALA A 138 15.35 24.27 -10.44
CA ALA A 138 14.02 23.75 -10.09
C ALA A 138 13.67 22.50 -10.92
N TRP A 139 13.98 22.48 -12.22
CA TRP A 139 13.81 21.27 -13.03
C TRP A 139 14.68 20.11 -12.53
N PHE A 140 15.93 20.40 -12.18
CA PHE A 140 16.86 19.41 -11.64
C PHE A 140 16.37 18.81 -10.32
N GLU A 141 16.00 19.67 -9.36
CA GLU A 141 15.55 19.22 -8.05
C GLU A 141 14.17 18.60 -8.06
N GLN A 142 13.27 19.04 -8.95
CA GLN A 142 12.01 18.34 -9.19
C GLN A 142 12.26 16.93 -9.73
N GLY A 143 13.19 16.75 -10.67
CA GLY A 143 13.59 15.43 -11.13
C GLY A 143 14.14 14.56 -10.00
N ASN A 144 15.04 15.09 -9.17
CA ASN A 144 15.57 14.36 -8.00
C ASN A 144 14.47 13.93 -7.03
N THR A 145 13.49 14.81 -6.77
CA THR A 145 12.35 14.50 -5.91
C THR A 145 11.42 13.46 -6.52
N LEU A 146 11.15 13.53 -7.83
CA LEU A 146 10.34 12.54 -8.55
C LEU A 146 11.01 11.15 -8.54
N TYR A 147 12.35 11.11 -8.64
CA TYR A 147 13.11 9.87 -8.49
C TYR A 147 12.94 9.25 -7.09
N GLN A 148 12.93 10.05 -6.01
CA GLN A 148 12.66 9.53 -4.65
C GLN A 148 11.26 8.92 -4.51
N LEU A 149 10.29 9.42 -5.28
CA LEU A 149 8.93 8.86 -5.37
C LEU A 149 8.82 7.70 -6.36
N GLN A 150 9.94 7.21 -6.93
CA GLN A 150 9.98 6.16 -7.95
C GLN A 150 9.19 6.49 -9.23
N GLN A 151 8.95 7.78 -9.51
CA GLN A 151 8.32 8.24 -10.73
C GLN A 151 9.38 8.47 -11.82
N TYR A 152 9.97 7.38 -12.31
CA TYR A 152 11.17 7.39 -13.13
C TYR A 152 11.02 8.14 -14.45
N GLU A 153 9.94 7.92 -15.23
CA GLU A 153 9.74 8.64 -16.49
C GLU A 153 9.49 10.13 -16.26
N ALA A 154 8.76 10.50 -15.20
CA ALA A 154 8.53 11.89 -14.85
C ALA A 154 9.83 12.58 -14.41
N SER A 155 10.68 11.87 -13.67
CA SER A 155 12.01 12.32 -13.27
C SER A 155 12.88 12.62 -14.49
N ILE A 156 12.95 11.68 -15.44
CA ILE A 156 13.70 11.85 -16.69
C ILE A 156 13.16 13.04 -17.49
N ARG A 157 11.83 13.22 -17.58
CA ARG A 157 11.25 14.39 -18.25
C ARG A 157 11.72 15.70 -17.62
N SER A 158 11.66 15.83 -16.30
CA SER A 158 12.12 17.05 -15.60
C SER A 158 13.62 17.29 -15.81
N TRP A 159 14.45 16.24 -15.74
CA TRP A 159 15.87 16.35 -16.03
C TRP A 159 16.17 16.74 -17.48
N ARG A 160 15.41 16.24 -18.46
CA ARG A 160 15.54 16.65 -19.86
C ARG A 160 15.18 18.12 -20.07
N GLN A 161 14.20 18.64 -19.32
CA GLN A 161 13.93 20.08 -19.31
C GLN A 161 15.10 20.87 -18.69
N ALA A 162 15.74 20.35 -17.63
CA ALA A 162 16.95 20.99 -17.10
C ALA A 162 18.11 21.02 -18.13
N LEU A 163 18.23 19.99 -18.99
CA LEU A 163 19.23 19.94 -20.05
C LEU A 163 18.97 20.91 -21.22
N SER A 164 17.72 21.34 -21.43
CA SER A 164 17.39 22.30 -22.50
C SER A 164 17.66 23.76 -22.11
N VAL A 165 17.88 24.05 -20.83
CA VAL A 165 18.19 25.39 -20.33
C VAL A 165 19.62 25.80 -20.72
N GLN A 166 19.75 26.98 -21.34
CA GLN A 166 21.06 27.56 -21.64
C GLN A 166 21.64 28.21 -20.38
N THR A 167 22.83 27.77 -19.97
CA THR A 167 23.52 28.32 -18.80
C THR A 167 24.97 28.67 -19.11
N GLN A 168 25.44 29.76 -18.50
CA GLN A 168 26.84 30.20 -18.52
C GLN A 168 27.58 29.93 -17.20
N SER A 169 26.87 29.44 -16.16
CA SER A 169 27.48 29.12 -14.87
C SER A 169 28.29 27.84 -14.95
N ASP A 170 29.56 27.86 -14.54
CA ASP A 170 30.43 26.68 -14.53
C ASP A 170 29.82 25.51 -13.74
N TYR A 171 29.15 25.82 -12.62
CA TYR A 171 28.46 24.83 -11.80
C TYR A 171 27.29 24.18 -12.54
N GLU A 172 26.45 24.98 -13.19
CA GLU A 172 25.29 24.47 -13.93
C GLU A 172 25.71 23.76 -15.22
N GLN A 173 26.82 24.17 -15.85
CA GLN A 173 27.42 23.43 -16.95
C GLN A 173 27.88 22.03 -16.53
N GLN A 174 28.41 21.87 -15.30
CA GLN A 174 28.73 20.54 -14.76
C GLN A 174 27.47 19.70 -14.54
N LEU A 175 26.38 20.31 -14.06
CA LEU A 175 25.09 19.63 -13.93
C LEU A 175 24.60 19.11 -15.29
N VAL A 176 24.61 19.95 -16.32
CA VAL A 176 24.10 19.63 -17.66
C VAL A 176 24.98 18.63 -18.40
N ARG A 177 26.31 18.73 -18.30
CA ARG A 177 27.23 17.89 -19.10
C ARG A 177 27.50 16.52 -18.48
N VAL A 178 27.36 16.38 -17.16
CA VAL A 178 27.82 15.17 -16.45
C VAL A 178 26.75 14.62 -15.52
N ILE A 179 26.28 15.41 -14.55
CA ILE A 179 25.47 14.88 -13.44
C ILE A 179 24.09 14.44 -13.92
N ILE A 180 23.40 15.30 -14.68
CA ILE A 180 22.05 15.01 -15.17
C ILE A 180 22.06 13.87 -16.19
N PRO A 181 22.94 13.84 -17.21
CA PRO A 181 23.00 12.71 -18.14
C PRO A 181 23.35 11.38 -17.44
N LYS A 182 24.22 11.40 -16.41
CA LYS A 182 24.51 10.19 -15.62
C LYS A 182 23.30 9.71 -14.85
N ARG A 183 22.56 10.60 -14.19
CA ARG A 183 21.30 10.24 -13.53
C ARG A 183 20.28 9.65 -14.49
N ILE A 184 20.11 10.24 -15.69
CA ILE A 184 19.22 9.69 -16.73
C ILE A 184 19.71 8.29 -17.15
N ALA A 185 21.01 8.13 -17.44
CA ALA A 185 21.58 6.86 -17.88
C ALA A 185 21.44 5.75 -16.83
N ASP A 186 21.60 6.08 -15.55
CA ASP A 186 21.42 5.15 -14.43
C ASP A 186 19.97 4.68 -14.30
N VAL A 187 19.01 5.60 -14.36
CA VAL A 187 17.58 5.25 -14.30
C VAL A 187 17.18 4.40 -15.49
N LEU A 188 17.65 4.74 -16.70
CA LEU A 188 17.39 3.95 -17.90
C LEU A 188 17.96 2.53 -17.81
N LEU A 189 19.15 2.38 -17.22
CA LEU A 189 19.82 1.08 -17.09
C LEU A 189 19.22 0.21 -15.99
N TYR A 190 19.05 0.75 -14.79
CA TYR A 190 18.76 -0.02 -13.58
C TYR A 190 17.27 -0.06 -13.21
N ASP A 191 16.51 1.00 -13.50
CA ASP A 191 15.11 1.12 -13.08
C ASP A 191 14.12 0.84 -14.22
N LEU A 192 14.37 1.39 -15.42
CA LEU A 192 13.47 1.27 -16.58
C LEU A 192 13.85 0.17 -17.58
N GLN A 193 15.09 -0.34 -17.52
CA GLN A 193 15.62 -1.35 -18.44
C GLN A 193 15.52 -0.95 -19.92
N GLN A 194 15.66 0.35 -20.21
CA GLN A 194 15.67 0.91 -21.56
C GLN A 194 17.12 1.00 -22.06
N TYR A 195 17.68 -0.16 -22.41
CA TYR A 195 19.12 -0.33 -22.59
C TYR A 195 19.68 0.46 -23.80
N GLU A 196 18.96 0.57 -24.91
CA GLU A 196 19.40 1.37 -26.07
C GLU A 196 19.53 2.86 -25.73
N GLU A 197 18.56 3.40 -24.98
CA GLU A 197 18.58 4.81 -24.57
C GLU A 197 19.63 5.07 -23.47
N ALA A 198 19.85 4.08 -22.59
CA ALA A 198 20.96 4.09 -21.64
C ALA A 198 22.31 4.14 -22.38
N ILE A 199 22.50 3.33 -23.43
CA ILE A 199 23.72 3.34 -24.26
C ILE A 199 23.94 4.72 -24.87
N ALA A 200 22.92 5.34 -25.47
CA ALA A 200 23.02 6.67 -26.04
C ALA A 200 23.40 7.73 -24.98
N SER A 201 22.85 7.64 -23.76
CA SER A 201 23.20 8.53 -22.65
C SER A 201 24.65 8.31 -22.18
N TYR A 202 25.10 7.05 -22.13
CA TYR A 202 26.51 6.73 -21.81
C TYR A 202 27.47 7.16 -22.91
N ASP A 203 27.08 7.12 -24.19
CA ASP A 203 27.89 7.66 -25.30
C ASP A 203 28.13 9.17 -25.13
N GLN A 204 27.09 9.91 -24.75
CA GLN A 204 27.22 11.34 -24.44
C GLN A 204 28.18 11.58 -23.27
N LEU A 205 28.05 10.82 -22.17
CA LEU A 205 28.95 10.94 -21.03
C LEU A 205 30.41 10.60 -21.38
N LEU A 206 30.63 9.56 -22.18
CA LEU A 206 31.95 9.14 -22.62
C LEU A 206 32.59 10.15 -23.58
N SER A 207 31.81 10.94 -24.31
CA SER A 207 32.34 12.04 -25.13
C SER A 207 32.97 13.16 -24.28
N VAL A 208 32.49 13.33 -23.04
CA VAL A 208 32.98 14.31 -22.06
C VAL A 208 34.04 13.71 -21.14
N GLN A 209 33.85 12.45 -20.73
CA GLN A 209 34.69 11.74 -19.75
C GLN A 209 35.17 10.39 -20.29
N PRO A 210 36.00 10.35 -21.35
CA PRO A 210 36.39 9.11 -22.02
C PRO A 210 37.25 8.17 -21.18
N ASN A 211 37.86 8.69 -20.10
CA ASN A 211 38.80 7.95 -19.25
C ASN A 211 38.17 7.46 -17.94
N THR A 212 36.83 7.43 -17.84
CA THR A 212 36.12 6.96 -16.64
C THR A 212 35.74 5.48 -16.79
N ALA A 213 36.44 4.58 -16.12
CA ALA A 213 36.25 3.13 -16.23
C ALA A 213 34.82 2.66 -15.91
N THR A 214 34.15 3.29 -14.93
CA THR A 214 32.77 2.94 -14.54
C THR A 214 31.75 3.20 -15.65
N LEU A 215 31.92 4.26 -16.45
CA LEU A 215 31.02 4.54 -17.59
C LEU A 215 31.13 3.46 -18.67
N TRP A 216 32.34 2.96 -18.92
CA TRP A 216 32.56 1.82 -19.82
C TRP A 216 31.92 0.54 -19.28
N ILE A 217 32.01 0.30 -17.96
CA ILE A 217 31.36 -0.85 -17.31
C ILE A 217 29.82 -0.76 -17.43
N ASP A 218 29.23 0.40 -17.13
CA ASP A 218 27.77 0.57 -17.16
C ASP A 218 27.24 0.47 -18.59
N ARG A 219 27.92 1.07 -19.58
CA ARG A 219 27.59 0.91 -21.00
C ARG A 219 27.73 -0.54 -21.47
N GLY A 220 28.80 -1.21 -21.07
CA GLY A 220 29.00 -2.64 -21.32
C GLY A 220 27.89 -3.50 -20.71
N THR A 221 27.35 -3.09 -19.56
CA THR A 221 26.24 -3.76 -18.89
C THR A 221 24.95 -3.62 -19.70
N ALA A 222 24.64 -2.43 -20.20
CA ALA A 222 23.50 -2.22 -21.10
C ALA A 222 23.61 -3.11 -22.36
N LEU A 223 24.80 -3.15 -22.98
CA LEU A 223 25.07 -4.01 -24.14
C LEU A 223 24.93 -5.51 -23.83
N TYR A 224 25.38 -5.94 -22.65
CA TYR A 224 25.24 -7.31 -22.19
C TYR A 224 23.77 -7.72 -22.05
N GLN A 225 22.91 -6.84 -21.51
CA GLN A 225 21.47 -7.11 -21.38
C GLN A 225 20.79 -7.23 -22.75
N LEU A 226 21.24 -6.46 -23.75
CA LEU A 226 20.82 -6.58 -25.15
C LEU A 226 21.42 -7.80 -25.88
N SER A 227 22.14 -8.67 -25.17
CA SER A 227 22.83 -9.83 -25.73
C SER A 227 23.90 -9.51 -26.79
N ARG A 228 24.37 -8.26 -26.83
CA ARG A 228 25.48 -7.80 -27.68
C ARG A 228 26.82 -8.07 -26.98
N TYR A 229 27.10 -9.35 -26.72
CA TYR A 229 28.17 -9.78 -25.81
C TYR A 229 29.57 -9.39 -26.29
N GLU A 230 29.86 -9.47 -27.59
CA GLU A 230 31.14 -9.03 -28.16
C GLU A 230 31.41 -7.55 -27.90
N GLU A 231 30.38 -6.70 -28.06
CA GLU A 231 30.50 -5.27 -27.79
C GLU A 231 30.61 -4.99 -26.29
N ALA A 232 29.87 -5.72 -25.45
CA ALA A 232 30.01 -5.64 -24.01
C ALA A 232 31.45 -5.98 -23.56
N ILE A 233 32.04 -7.04 -24.12
CA ILE A 233 33.44 -7.43 -23.86
C ILE A 233 34.39 -6.30 -24.24
N ALA A 234 34.23 -5.67 -25.41
CA ALA A 234 35.08 -4.55 -25.81
C ALA A 234 35.00 -3.36 -24.83
N ASN A 235 33.81 -3.08 -24.27
CA ASN A 235 33.64 -2.05 -23.24
C ASN A 235 34.31 -2.44 -21.92
N TYR A 236 34.16 -3.68 -21.48
CA TYR A 236 34.83 -4.16 -20.26
C TYR A 236 36.36 -4.20 -20.43
N ASP A 237 36.87 -4.57 -21.61
CA ASP A 237 38.29 -4.50 -21.94
C ASP A 237 38.79 -3.05 -21.88
N ARG A 238 38.01 -2.09 -22.38
CA ARG A 238 38.36 -0.67 -22.26
C ARG A 238 38.38 -0.20 -20.80
N ALA A 239 37.42 -0.65 -19.99
CA ALA A 239 37.41 -0.36 -18.55
C ALA A 239 38.65 -0.95 -17.84
N ILE A 240 39.03 -2.18 -18.18
CA ILE A 240 40.23 -2.86 -17.64
C ILE A 240 41.52 -2.16 -18.07
N GLN A 241 41.59 -1.62 -19.30
CA GLN A 241 42.74 -0.81 -19.72
C GLN A 241 42.89 0.48 -18.91
N LEU A 242 41.77 1.08 -18.50
CA LEU A 242 41.76 2.28 -17.66
C LEU A 242 42.06 1.96 -16.19
N ASP A 243 41.54 0.84 -15.69
CA ASP A 243 41.77 0.33 -14.34
C ASP A 243 41.86 -1.19 -14.33
N ALA A 244 43.10 -1.70 -14.36
CA ALA A 244 43.38 -3.13 -14.39
C ALA A 244 43.05 -3.85 -13.08
N ASN A 245 42.80 -3.11 -11.99
CA ASN A 245 42.45 -3.63 -10.67
C ASN A 245 40.94 -3.57 -10.40
N ASN A 246 40.13 -3.20 -11.39
CA ASN A 246 38.68 -3.19 -11.27
C ASN A 246 38.10 -4.62 -11.33
N ALA A 247 37.87 -5.24 -10.17
CA ALA A 247 37.34 -6.60 -10.08
C ALA A 247 35.99 -6.76 -10.81
N LEU A 248 35.12 -5.75 -10.73
CA LEU A 248 33.80 -5.75 -11.38
C LEU A 248 33.91 -5.82 -12.91
N ALA A 249 34.86 -5.10 -13.52
CA ALA A 249 35.09 -5.16 -14.97
C ALA A 249 35.53 -6.56 -15.42
N TRP A 250 36.45 -7.19 -14.68
CA TRP A 250 36.87 -8.57 -14.93
C TRP A 250 35.74 -9.58 -14.75
N LYS A 251 34.93 -9.43 -13.69
CA LYS A 251 33.74 -10.26 -13.43
C LYS A 251 32.73 -10.17 -14.58
N ARG A 252 32.36 -8.95 -14.99
CA ARG A 252 31.40 -8.71 -16.08
C ARG A 252 31.91 -9.20 -17.44
N ARG A 253 33.21 -9.06 -17.71
CA ARG A 253 33.86 -9.65 -18.88
C ARG A 253 33.76 -11.18 -18.90
N GLY A 254 34.03 -11.82 -17.76
CA GLY A 254 33.91 -13.27 -17.60
C GLY A 254 32.51 -13.77 -17.92
N PHE A 255 31.47 -13.08 -17.42
CA PHE A 255 30.08 -13.41 -17.76
C PHE A 255 29.78 -13.28 -19.24
N ALA A 256 30.20 -12.21 -19.89
CA ALA A 256 29.99 -12.02 -21.33
C ALA A 256 30.69 -13.10 -22.17
N LEU A 257 31.91 -13.51 -21.79
CA LEU A 257 32.66 -14.59 -22.44
C LEU A 257 32.00 -15.96 -22.26
N TYR A 258 31.48 -16.23 -21.06
CA TYR A 258 30.73 -17.46 -20.78
C TYR A 258 29.45 -17.54 -21.62
N ARG A 259 28.74 -16.42 -21.82
CA ARG A 259 27.56 -16.39 -22.71
C ARG A 259 27.88 -16.69 -24.18
N LEU A 260 29.12 -16.48 -24.58
CA LEU A 260 29.65 -16.83 -25.91
C LEU A 260 30.31 -18.22 -25.96
N ASN A 261 30.21 -19.01 -24.89
CA ASN A 261 30.89 -20.31 -24.72
C ASN A 261 32.41 -20.24 -24.89
N ARG A 262 33.03 -19.12 -24.52
CA ARG A 262 34.50 -18.94 -24.52
C ARG A 262 35.07 -19.26 -23.14
N ASP A 263 34.82 -20.48 -22.69
CA ASP A 263 34.96 -20.88 -21.28
C ASP A 263 36.37 -20.68 -20.72
N GLN A 264 37.41 -20.98 -21.50
CA GLN A 264 38.80 -20.75 -21.07
C GLN A 264 39.09 -19.26 -20.81
N GLN A 265 38.58 -18.35 -21.65
CA GLN A 265 38.77 -16.91 -21.47
C GLN A 265 37.89 -16.38 -20.33
N ALA A 266 36.72 -16.97 -20.12
CA ALA A 266 35.84 -16.66 -19.01
C ALA A 266 36.50 -17.06 -17.67
N ILE A 267 37.05 -18.26 -17.57
CA ILE A 267 37.81 -18.74 -16.40
C ILE A 267 38.95 -17.78 -16.09
N ALA A 268 39.79 -17.41 -17.08
CA ALA A 268 40.89 -16.47 -16.86
C ALA A 268 40.41 -15.10 -16.34
N SER A 269 39.26 -14.62 -16.81
CA SER A 269 38.67 -13.36 -16.35
C SER A 269 38.14 -13.46 -14.92
N PHE A 270 37.47 -14.56 -14.58
CA PHE A 270 36.98 -14.82 -13.23
C PHE A 270 38.11 -15.05 -12.23
N GLU A 271 39.19 -15.75 -12.61
CA GLU A 271 40.38 -15.90 -11.78
C GLU A 271 41.02 -14.55 -11.46
N ARG A 272 41.11 -13.67 -12.46
CA ARG A 272 41.62 -12.32 -12.24
C ARG A 272 40.72 -11.54 -11.29
N ALA A 273 39.40 -11.60 -11.47
CA ALA A 273 38.44 -10.97 -10.57
C ALA A 273 38.54 -11.52 -9.13
N ALA A 274 38.63 -12.84 -8.96
CA ALA A 274 38.81 -13.49 -7.65
C ALA A 274 40.15 -13.13 -6.98
N SER A 275 41.21 -12.90 -7.76
CA SER A 275 42.49 -12.45 -7.21
C SER A 275 42.43 -11.03 -6.63
N LEU A 276 41.52 -10.20 -7.14
CA LEU A 276 41.30 -8.83 -6.69
C LEU A 276 40.30 -8.77 -5.53
N GLU A 277 39.26 -9.61 -5.56
CA GLU A 277 38.25 -9.75 -4.51
C GLU A 277 38.04 -11.22 -4.10
N PRO A 278 38.91 -11.77 -3.22
CA PRO A 278 38.89 -13.21 -2.87
C PRO A 278 37.65 -13.70 -2.12
N ASN A 279 36.86 -12.78 -1.55
CA ASN A 279 35.67 -13.08 -0.75
C ASN A 279 34.36 -12.97 -1.56
N ASP A 280 34.43 -12.73 -2.87
CA ASP A 280 33.25 -12.76 -3.74
C ASP A 280 32.81 -14.22 -3.96
N VAL A 281 31.76 -14.61 -3.25
CA VAL A 281 31.20 -15.98 -3.26
C VAL A 281 30.65 -16.35 -4.65
N ASP A 282 30.21 -15.37 -5.45
CA ASP A 282 29.68 -15.65 -6.78
C ASP A 282 30.81 -16.07 -7.72
N ILE A 283 31.94 -15.36 -7.69
CA ILE A 283 33.09 -15.64 -8.56
C ILE A 283 33.70 -16.99 -8.18
N THR A 284 33.86 -17.26 -6.89
CA THR A 284 34.45 -18.51 -6.39
C THR A 284 33.57 -19.72 -6.70
N GLY A 285 32.24 -19.61 -6.57
CA GLY A 285 31.30 -20.66 -6.96
C GLY A 285 31.28 -20.94 -8.47
N LEU A 286 31.33 -19.90 -9.30
CA LEU A 286 31.38 -20.04 -10.76
C LEU A 286 32.71 -20.63 -11.25
N LEU A 287 33.83 -20.24 -10.65
CA LEU A 287 35.12 -20.85 -10.95
C LEU A 287 35.17 -22.33 -10.59
N ALA A 288 34.58 -22.72 -9.46
CA ALA A 288 34.47 -24.13 -9.08
C ALA A 288 33.64 -24.90 -10.13
N LEU A 289 32.51 -24.34 -10.57
CA LEU A 289 31.64 -24.96 -11.58
C LEU A 289 32.32 -25.09 -12.95
N LEU A 290 33.03 -24.05 -13.40
CA LEU A 290 33.70 -24.04 -14.71
C LEU A 290 34.95 -24.91 -14.75
N LYS A 291 35.62 -25.13 -13.60
CA LYS A 291 36.83 -25.96 -13.50
C LYS A 291 36.54 -27.44 -13.25
N THR A 292 35.40 -27.79 -12.67
CA THR A 292 35.01 -29.20 -12.43
C THR A 292 34.39 -29.87 -13.66
N GLY A 293 34.20 -29.10 -14.75
CA GLY A 293 33.54 -29.53 -15.98
C GLY A 293 34.38 -30.40 -16.93
N GLU A 294 34.98 -31.49 -16.45
CA GLU A 294 35.54 -32.54 -17.32
C GLU A 294 34.81 -33.88 -17.30
N ASP A 295 33.70 -34.08 -16.55
CA ASP A 295 33.12 -35.45 -16.46
C ASP A 295 31.58 -35.60 -16.29
N SER A 296 30.74 -34.76 -16.90
CA SER A 296 29.28 -35.01 -16.88
C SER A 296 28.50 -34.46 -18.09
N GLN A 297 28.75 -35.01 -19.28
CA GLN A 297 28.04 -34.62 -20.51
C GLN A 297 26.51 -34.84 -20.46
N THR A 298 25.98 -35.68 -19.57
CA THR A 298 24.55 -36.03 -19.55
C THR A 298 23.71 -35.04 -18.74
N GLU A 299 24.20 -34.60 -17.60
CA GLU A 299 23.48 -33.71 -16.69
C GLU A 299 23.55 -32.25 -17.14
N VAL A 300 24.69 -31.85 -17.74
CA VAL A 300 24.85 -30.55 -18.40
C VAL A 300 23.96 -30.43 -19.63
N ARG A 301 23.78 -31.49 -20.43
CA ARG A 301 22.87 -31.48 -21.60
C ARG A 301 21.41 -31.35 -21.19
N LEU A 302 20.99 -32.03 -20.12
CA LEU A 302 19.63 -31.92 -19.57
C LEU A 302 19.39 -30.55 -18.93
N SER A 303 20.39 -30.00 -18.25
CA SER A 303 20.35 -28.64 -17.68
C SER A 303 20.32 -27.58 -18.77
N ALA A 304 21.12 -27.72 -19.84
CA ALA A 304 21.13 -26.84 -21.00
C ALA A 304 19.82 -26.91 -21.80
N GLN A 305 19.21 -28.10 -21.93
CA GLN A 305 17.88 -28.25 -22.52
C GLN A 305 16.79 -27.58 -21.67
N ARG A 306 16.81 -27.78 -20.34
CA ARG A 306 15.89 -27.09 -19.43
C ARG A 306 16.07 -25.57 -19.49
N LEU A 307 17.30 -25.09 -19.54
CA LEU A 307 17.62 -23.67 -19.65
C LEU A 307 17.19 -23.10 -21.02
N ALA A 308 17.32 -23.86 -22.10
CA ALA A 308 16.86 -23.46 -23.44
C ALA A 308 15.33 -23.45 -23.56
N THR A 309 14.63 -24.28 -22.79
CA THR A 309 13.16 -24.23 -22.65
C THR A 309 12.74 -23.03 -21.82
N LEU A 310 13.37 -22.82 -20.65
CA LEU A 310 13.10 -21.68 -19.79
C LEU A 310 13.36 -20.34 -20.51
N ARG A 311 14.43 -20.26 -21.33
CA ARG A 311 14.73 -19.08 -22.15
C ARG A 311 13.67 -18.79 -23.19
N ARG A 312 13.09 -19.82 -23.82
CA ARG A 312 11.97 -19.64 -24.77
C ARG A 312 10.72 -19.16 -24.07
N GLU A 313 10.45 -19.66 -22.86
CA GLU A 313 9.32 -19.21 -22.04
C GLU A 313 9.49 -17.78 -21.54
N ILE A 314 10.71 -17.39 -21.13
CA ILE A 314 11.04 -16.03 -20.73
C ILE A 314 10.90 -15.06 -21.91
N SER A 315 11.48 -15.35 -23.08
CA SER A 315 11.29 -14.48 -24.25
C SER A 315 9.83 -14.39 -24.69
N ALA A 316 9.06 -15.48 -24.60
CA ALA A 316 7.62 -15.44 -24.88
C ALA A 316 6.82 -14.67 -23.81
N ALA A 317 7.31 -14.61 -22.57
CA ALA A 317 6.72 -13.80 -21.50
C ALA A 317 7.09 -12.31 -21.66
N GLU A 318 8.32 -12.00 -22.04
CA GLU A 318 8.80 -10.65 -22.35
C GLU A 318 8.07 -10.07 -23.56
N GLU A 319 7.87 -10.83 -24.63
CA GLU A 319 7.10 -10.39 -25.80
C GLU A 319 5.62 -10.14 -25.45
N ARG A 320 5.03 -10.98 -24.58
CA ARG A 320 3.71 -10.73 -23.99
C ARG A 320 3.69 -9.47 -23.13
N LEU A 321 4.74 -9.21 -22.35
CA LEU A 321 4.88 -8.02 -21.53
C LEU A 321 5.03 -6.75 -22.37
N VAL A 322 5.77 -6.81 -23.49
CA VAL A 322 5.90 -5.72 -24.46
C VAL A 322 4.55 -5.43 -25.12
N ASN A 323 3.81 -6.46 -25.55
CA ASN A 323 2.47 -6.29 -26.11
C ASN A 323 1.47 -5.72 -25.09
N LEU A 324 1.53 -6.18 -23.84
CA LEU A 324 0.73 -5.63 -22.73
C LEU A 324 1.13 -4.20 -22.39
N ARG A 325 2.42 -3.84 -22.44
CA ARG A 325 2.89 -2.47 -22.28
C ARG A 325 2.43 -1.57 -23.43
N GLN A 326 2.42 -2.07 -24.66
CA GLN A 326 1.88 -1.35 -25.82
C GLN A 326 0.36 -1.15 -25.68
N GLN A 327 -0.38 -2.16 -25.21
CA GLN A 327 -1.81 -2.01 -24.88
C GLN A 327 -2.05 -1.04 -23.72
N SER A 328 -1.25 -1.12 -22.66
CA SER A 328 -1.28 -0.19 -21.53
C SER A 328 -0.90 1.23 -21.96
N GLN A 329 -0.01 1.39 -22.94
CA GLN A 329 0.37 2.69 -23.49
C GLN A 329 -0.75 3.28 -24.37
N ILE A 330 -1.48 2.45 -25.14
CA ILE A 330 -2.71 2.85 -25.84
C ILE A 330 -3.79 3.27 -24.83
N GLU A 331 -3.96 2.52 -23.73
CA GLU A 331 -4.85 2.90 -22.63
C GLU A 331 -4.38 4.19 -21.94
N THR A 332 -3.08 4.40 -21.79
CA THR A 332 -2.48 5.62 -21.21
C THR A 332 -2.66 6.82 -22.13
N GLU A 333 -2.57 6.65 -23.45
CA GLU A 333 -2.86 7.70 -24.44
C GLU A 333 -4.36 8.02 -24.49
N GLN A 334 -5.24 7.02 -24.35
CA GLN A 334 -6.68 7.24 -24.21
C GLN A 334 -7.01 7.96 -22.89
N ILE A 335 -6.34 7.59 -21.80
CA ILE A 335 -6.45 8.29 -20.50
C ILE A 335 -5.92 9.71 -20.61
N ALA A 336 -4.80 9.94 -21.30
CA ALA A 336 -4.25 11.27 -21.53
C ALA A 336 -5.19 12.13 -22.41
N ALA A 337 -5.82 11.54 -23.42
CA ALA A 337 -6.84 12.20 -24.24
C ALA A 337 -8.08 12.55 -23.41
N LEU A 338 -8.56 11.64 -22.55
CA LEU A 338 -9.65 11.87 -21.62
C LEU A 338 -9.30 12.90 -20.54
N GLN A 339 -8.04 12.96 -20.09
CA GLN A 339 -7.53 13.97 -19.17
C GLN A 339 -7.44 15.35 -19.83
N ALA A 340 -7.04 15.41 -21.10
CA ALA A 340 -7.05 16.65 -21.88
C ALA A 340 -8.48 17.15 -22.13
N GLU A 341 -9.41 16.23 -22.43
CA GLU A 341 -10.84 16.54 -22.56
C GLU A 341 -11.45 17.01 -21.24
N ARG A 342 -11.10 16.35 -20.12
CA ARG A 342 -11.46 16.79 -18.77
C ARG A 342 -10.91 18.19 -18.47
N GLN A 343 -9.64 18.47 -18.76
CA GLN A 343 -9.06 19.80 -18.53
C GLN A 343 -9.74 20.87 -19.39
N ARG A 344 -10.16 20.54 -20.62
CA ARG A 344 -10.95 21.45 -21.46
C ARG A 344 -12.30 21.74 -20.82
N LEU A 345 -13.00 20.72 -20.34
CA LEU A 345 -14.28 20.86 -19.63
C LEU A 345 -14.12 21.64 -18.31
N GLU A 346 -13.02 21.44 -17.57
CA GLU A 346 -12.69 22.20 -16.35
C GLU A 346 -12.39 23.67 -16.65
N ARG A 347 -11.74 23.98 -17.77
CA ARG A 347 -11.56 25.38 -18.22
C ARG A 347 -12.88 26.02 -18.65
N GLU A 348 -13.74 25.27 -19.34
CA GLU A 348 -15.10 25.72 -19.70
C GLU A 348 -15.97 25.94 -18.44
N LEU A 349 -15.80 25.11 -17.40
CA LEU A 349 -16.42 25.26 -16.09
C LEU A 349 -15.84 26.45 -15.30
N ALA A 350 -14.52 26.65 -15.31
CA ALA A 350 -13.84 27.77 -14.65
C ALA A 350 -14.14 29.12 -15.33
N ALA A 351 -14.40 29.13 -16.64
CA ALA A 351 -14.86 30.30 -17.39
C ALA A 351 -16.31 30.69 -17.05
N ARG A 352 -17.11 29.76 -16.51
CA ARG A 352 -18.42 30.07 -15.91
C ARG A 352 -18.19 30.51 -14.47
N LYS A 353 -18.02 31.82 -14.25
CA LYS A 353 -17.86 32.40 -12.90
C LYS A 353 -18.93 31.85 -11.93
N PRO A 354 -18.56 31.09 -10.89
CA PRO A 354 -19.39 30.94 -9.70
C PRO A 354 -19.23 32.21 -8.83
N PRO A 355 -20.24 32.57 -8.01
CA PRO A 355 -20.12 33.70 -7.10
C PRO A 355 -18.97 33.48 -6.10
N SER A 356 -18.22 34.53 -5.83
CA SER A 356 -17.12 34.56 -4.86
C SER A 356 -17.52 34.00 -3.49
N PHE A 357 -16.75 33.04 -2.96
CA PHE A 357 -16.93 32.44 -1.64
C PHE A 357 -15.74 32.77 -0.74
N GLU A 358 -15.97 33.55 0.33
CA GLU A 358 -15.07 33.64 1.49
C GLU A 358 -15.34 32.44 2.43
N PRO A 359 -14.34 31.87 3.15
CA PRO A 359 -14.59 30.79 4.10
C PRO A 359 -15.24 31.36 5.37
N GLY A 360 -16.57 31.36 5.40
CA GLY A 360 -17.35 31.73 6.59
C GLY A 360 -17.42 30.60 7.63
N LEU A 361 -17.85 30.96 8.86
CA LEU A 361 -18.16 30.09 10.01
C LEU A 361 -18.93 28.78 9.71
N GLY A 362 -19.54 28.64 8.53
CA GLY A 362 -20.28 27.45 8.12
C GLY A 362 -19.42 26.20 7.88
N ALA A 363 -18.19 26.33 7.36
CA ALA A 363 -17.32 25.17 7.10
C ALA A 363 -16.82 24.52 8.40
N PHE A 364 -16.44 25.33 9.39
CA PHE A 364 -16.07 24.88 10.74
C PHE A 364 -17.24 24.18 11.45
N ASN A 365 -18.46 24.67 11.27
CA ASN A 365 -19.66 24.05 11.85
C ASN A 365 -20.01 22.71 11.19
N ALA A 366 -19.73 22.52 9.89
CA ALA A 366 -19.97 21.27 9.17
C ALA A 366 -19.01 20.15 9.60
N GLU A 367 -17.71 20.46 9.77
CA GLU A 367 -16.73 19.49 10.29
C GLU A 367 -17.05 19.05 11.72
N MET A 368 -17.39 20.01 12.60
CA MET A 368 -17.82 19.70 13.97
C MET A 368 -19.07 18.82 14.04
N GLN A 369 -20.00 18.96 13.10
CA GLN A 369 -21.18 18.10 13.01
C GLN A 369 -20.82 16.67 12.63
N ILE A 370 -19.90 16.47 11.66
CA ILE A 370 -19.44 15.13 11.27
C ILE A 370 -18.75 14.44 12.45
N PHE A 371 -17.93 15.16 13.21
CA PHE A 371 -17.24 14.62 14.40
C PHE A 371 -18.21 14.15 15.49
N GLN A 372 -19.24 14.94 15.78
CA GLN A 372 -20.28 14.57 16.75
C GLN A 372 -21.07 13.36 16.28
N GLN A 373 -21.38 13.26 14.98
CA GLN A 373 -22.09 12.12 14.42
C GLN A 373 -21.26 10.83 14.50
N ILE A 374 -19.98 10.85 14.14
CA ILE A 374 -19.09 9.67 14.26
C ILE A 374 -19.06 9.18 15.71
N ALA A 375 -18.88 10.09 16.68
CA ALA A 375 -18.87 9.73 18.10
C ALA A 375 -20.22 9.15 18.57
N GLN A 376 -21.33 9.67 18.05
CA GLN A 376 -22.67 9.14 18.33
C GLN A 376 -22.83 7.72 17.75
N GLN A 377 -22.35 7.48 16.54
CA GLN A 377 -22.41 6.16 15.90
C GLN A 377 -21.54 5.13 16.61
N GLU A 378 -20.31 5.50 16.95
CA GLU A 378 -19.42 4.69 17.78
C GLU A 378 -20.07 4.30 19.09
N SER A 379 -20.71 5.25 19.78
CA SER A 379 -21.46 4.98 21.00
C SER A 379 -22.61 4.00 20.73
N ARG A 380 -23.43 4.25 19.70
CA ARG A 380 -24.60 3.41 19.38
C ARG A 380 -24.19 1.96 19.11
N LEU A 381 -23.20 1.75 18.25
CA LEU A 381 -22.66 0.42 17.92
C LEU A 381 -22.10 -0.26 19.16
N THR A 382 -21.25 0.44 19.92
CA THR A 382 -20.64 -0.11 21.14
C THR A 382 -21.70 -0.58 22.14
N ARG A 383 -22.73 0.24 22.40
CA ARG A 383 -23.79 -0.13 23.36
C ARG A 383 -24.63 -1.31 22.89
N ALA A 384 -24.86 -1.47 21.58
CA ALA A 384 -25.58 -2.61 21.05
C ALA A 384 -24.84 -3.93 21.32
N PHE A 385 -23.53 -3.96 21.04
CA PHE A 385 -22.68 -5.12 21.35
C PHE A 385 -22.52 -5.34 22.86
N GLU A 386 -22.36 -4.28 23.66
CA GLU A 386 -22.29 -4.40 25.12
C GLU A 386 -23.52 -5.10 25.70
N LYS A 387 -24.70 -4.65 25.28
CA LYS A 387 -25.98 -5.22 25.69
C LYS A 387 -26.10 -6.70 25.29
N TYR A 388 -25.75 -7.04 24.05
CA TYR A 388 -25.88 -8.41 23.54
C TYR A 388 -24.87 -9.38 24.16
N LEU A 389 -23.61 -8.95 24.30
CA LEU A 389 -22.51 -9.81 24.78
C LEU A 389 -22.41 -9.88 26.31
N GLY A 390 -23.14 -9.02 27.03
CA GLY A 390 -23.11 -8.91 28.49
C GLY A 390 -21.80 -8.29 29.00
N ILE A 391 -21.25 -7.33 28.27
CA ILE A 391 -20.01 -6.60 28.64
C ILE A 391 -20.36 -5.14 28.96
N SER A 392 -19.55 -4.46 29.77
CA SER A 392 -19.82 -3.09 30.20
C SER A 392 -18.53 -2.31 30.48
N GLY A 393 -18.64 -0.98 30.59
CA GLY A 393 -17.53 -0.11 30.96
C GLY A 393 -16.60 0.29 29.81
N THR A 394 -17.02 0.06 28.55
CA THR A 394 -16.20 0.41 27.38
C THR A 394 -16.12 1.92 27.20
N ARG A 395 -14.90 2.45 27.07
CA ARG A 395 -14.66 3.86 26.71
C ARG A 395 -14.94 4.06 25.22
N ILE A 396 -15.87 4.95 24.90
CA ILE A 396 -16.16 5.33 23.51
C ILE A 396 -14.95 6.07 22.93
N LYS A 397 -14.53 5.67 21.73
CA LYS A 397 -13.41 6.25 21.00
C LYS A 397 -13.85 7.54 20.32
N THR A 398 -12.95 8.51 20.29
CA THR A 398 -13.12 9.79 19.60
C THR A 398 -12.63 9.70 18.15
N LEU A 399 -12.91 10.72 17.34
CA LEU A 399 -12.29 10.80 16.03
C LEU A 399 -10.76 10.86 16.13
N SER A 400 -10.20 11.57 17.11
CA SER A 400 -8.74 11.62 17.30
C SER A 400 -8.16 10.23 17.54
N ASP A 401 -8.85 9.40 18.35
CA ASP A 401 -8.45 8.00 18.53
C ASP A 401 -8.54 7.20 17.21
N THR A 402 -9.53 7.50 16.38
CA THR A 402 -9.74 6.90 15.05
C THR A 402 -8.60 7.24 14.09
N LEU A 403 -8.26 8.52 13.97
CA LEU A 403 -7.18 8.99 13.11
C LEU A 403 -5.83 8.45 13.58
N SER A 404 -5.62 8.40 14.90
CA SER A 404 -4.40 7.82 15.49
C SER A 404 -4.27 6.34 15.15
N ALA A 405 -5.36 5.57 15.21
CA ALA A 405 -5.36 4.17 14.83
C ALA A 405 -5.04 3.98 13.34
N LEU A 406 -5.70 4.73 12.45
CA LEU A 406 -5.46 4.64 11.01
C LEU A 406 -4.03 5.04 10.61
N HIS A 407 -3.52 6.15 11.15
CA HIS A 407 -2.13 6.58 10.93
C HIS A 407 -1.13 5.53 11.39
N GLU A 408 -1.35 4.91 12.55
CA GLU A 408 -0.42 3.92 13.08
C GLU A 408 -0.37 2.67 12.18
N ILE A 409 -1.51 2.25 11.65
CA ILE A 409 -1.57 1.16 10.68
C ILE A 409 -0.86 1.54 9.39
N GLU A 410 -1.14 2.71 8.81
CA GLU A 410 -0.48 3.16 7.58
C GLU A 410 1.04 3.24 7.74
N ARG A 411 1.50 3.80 8.87
CA ARG A 411 2.92 3.88 9.21
C ARG A 411 3.57 2.50 9.37
N THR A 412 2.86 1.53 9.92
CA THR A 412 3.42 0.22 10.29
C THR A 412 3.36 -0.80 9.15
N THR A 413 2.29 -0.80 8.36
CA THR A 413 2.04 -1.83 7.33
C THR A 413 2.19 -1.30 5.91
N ARG A 414 2.22 0.03 5.72
CA ARG A 414 2.11 0.73 4.43
C ARG A 414 0.77 0.56 3.71
N ALA A 415 -0.18 -0.18 4.28
CA ALA A 415 -1.55 -0.20 3.79
C ALA A 415 -2.19 1.17 4.02
N LYS A 416 -3.14 1.58 3.17
CA LYS A 416 -3.89 2.82 3.30
C LYS A 416 -5.31 2.49 3.76
N PRO A 417 -5.56 2.40 5.08
CA PRO A 417 -6.87 2.04 5.62
C PRO A 417 -7.83 3.22 5.66
N ALA A 418 -9.11 2.93 5.48
CA ALA A 418 -10.20 3.83 5.79
C ALA A 418 -11.33 3.11 6.55
N LEU A 419 -11.98 3.84 7.46
CA LEU A 419 -13.19 3.37 8.11
C LEU A 419 -14.43 3.89 7.37
N VAL A 420 -15.40 3.00 7.17
CA VAL A 420 -16.70 3.33 6.56
C VAL A 420 -17.80 3.04 7.57
N TYR A 421 -18.36 4.09 8.16
CA TYR A 421 -19.58 3.99 8.95
C TYR A 421 -20.79 3.95 8.03
N SER A 422 -21.62 2.92 8.13
CA SER A 422 -22.84 2.77 7.32
C SER A 422 -24.05 2.59 8.23
N TYR A 423 -24.98 3.54 8.23
CA TYR A 423 -26.10 3.56 9.15
C TYR A 423 -27.35 4.22 8.60
N PHE A 424 -28.51 3.88 9.19
CA PHE A 424 -29.80 4.47 8.80
C PHE A 424 -30.12 5.67 9.71
N MET A 425 -30.49 6.81 9.11
CA MET A 425 -30.85 8.03 9.83
C MET A 425 -32.32 8.41 9.61
N PRO A 426 -33.10 8.70 10.67
CA PRO A 426 -34.47 9.18 10.52
C PRO A 426 -34.53 10.54 9.80
N THR A 427 -35.46 10.70 8.86
CA THR A 427 -35.82 12.03 8.31
C THR A 427 -36.53 12.86 9.39
N THR A 428 -35.93 13.97 9.84
CA THR A 428 -36.60 14.89 10.76
C THR A 428 -37.65 15.74 10.03
N PRO A 429 -38.82 16.02 10.64
CA PRO A 429 -39.91 16.79 10.00
C PRO A 429 -39.52 18.22 9.58
N ALA A 430 -38.49 18.81 10.17
CA ALA A 430 -38.04 20.19 9.90
C ALA A 430 -37.39 20.38 8.53
N GLU A 431 -36.95 19.30 7.85
CA GLU A 431 -36.39 19.39 6.49
C GLU A 431 -37.47 19.53 5.40
N LYS A 432 -38.75 19.35 5.74
CA LYS A 432 -39.87 19.47 4.77
C LYS A 432 -40.48 20.87 4.67
N SER A 433 -40.04 21.84 5.48
CA SER A 433 -40.62 23.19 5.46
C SER A 433 -39.65 24.29 5.91
N VAL A 434 -39.01 24.98 4.96
CA VAL A 434 -38.55 26.36 5.18
C VAL A 434 -38.81 27.18 3.92
N PRO A 435 -39.84 28.06 3.90
CA PRO A 435 -39.94 29.10 2.88
C PRO A 435 -38.81 30.12 3.07
N ALA A 436 -38.32 30.67 1.97
CA ALA A 436 -37.26 31.67 1.96
C ALA A 436 -37.66 32.91 2.77
N GLY A 437 -37.05 33.09 3.94
CA GLY A 437 -37.07 34.35 4.66
C GLY A 437 -37.26 34.22 6.18
N VAL A 438 -36.30 34.80 6.90
CA VAL A 438 -36.35 35.37 8.26
C VAL A 438 -35.47 34.70 9.33
N LYS A 439 -34.66 35.59 9.91
CA LYS A 439 -33.65 35.53 10.96
C LYS A 439 -34.14 34.95 12.30
N SER A 440 -33.34 34.09 12.94
CA SER A 440 -32.57 34.46 14.15
C SER A 440 -31.80 33.25 14.74
N LEU A 441 -30.47 33.34 14.76
CA LEU A 441 -29.53 32.25 15.08
C LEU A 441 -29.25 32.07 16.59
N LYS A 442 -30.06 32.64 17.49
CA LYS A 442 -29.77 32.65 18.94
C LYS A 442 -30.70 31.77 19.79
N ALA A 443 -31.76 31.20 19.23
CA ALA A 443 -32.66 30.30 19.95
C ALA A 443 -32.47 28.80 19.61
N GLU A 444 -31.70 28.46 18.57
CA GLU A 444 -31.58 27.07 18.08
C GLU A 444 -30.44 26.25 18.72
N ILE A 445 -29.55 26.87 19.50
CA ILE A 445 -28.31 26.21 19.98
C ILE A 445 -28.51 25.40 21.27
N SER A 446 -29.64 25.53 21.97
CA SER A 446 -29.85 24.85 23.27
C SER A 446 -30.79 23.63 23.27
N GLN A 447 -31.29 23.17 22.12
CA GLN A 447 -32.22 22.03 22.07
C GLN A 447 -32.00 21.01 20.94
N ARG A 448 -30.80 20.94 20.34
CA ARG A 448 -30.47 19.90 19.35
C ARG A 448 -29.64 18.76 19.96
N SER A 449 -30.18 18.15 21.02
CA SER A 449 -29.89 16.76 21.33
C SER A 449 -30.97 15.92 20.65
N PRO A 450 -30.67 14.87 19.87
CA PRO A 450 -31.71 13.96 19.42
C PRO A 450 -32.31 13.34 20.69
N SER A 451 -33.54 13.74 20.99
CA SER A 451 -34.36 13.13 22.03
C SER A 451 -34.38 11.61 21.83
N ARG A 452 -34.20 10.88 22.92
CA ARG A 452 -34.00 9.42 23.08
C ARG A 452 -35.10 8.51 22.49
N ASN A 453 -36.06 9.03 21.73
CA ASN A 453 -37.27 8.35 21.24
C ASN A 453 -37.60 8.72 19.76
N GLN A 454 -36.63 8.77 18.85
CA GLN A 454 -36.98 8.69 17.42
C GLN A 454 -37.11 7.22 17.04
N THR A 455 -38.31 6.79 16.66
CA THR A 455 -38.59 5.43 16.22
C THR A 455 -37.94 5.21 14.87
N GLU A 456 -37.04 4.23 14.78
CA GLU A 456 -36.45 3.77 13.53
C GLU A 456 -37.56 3.37 12.54
N THR A 457 -37.44 3.77 11.28
CA THR A 457 -38.44 3.48 10.24
C THR A 457 -37.82 2.76 9.04
N ASP A 458 -38.66 2.04 8.30
CA ASP A 458 -38.26 1.37 7.06
C ASP A 458 -37.89 2.37 5.94
N GLU A 459 -38.33 3.61 6.05
CA GLU A 459 -38.05 4.70 5.14
C GLU A 459 -36.78 5.48 5.49
N ASP A 460 -36.08 5.13 6.58
CA ASP A 460 -34.84 5.79 6.97
C ASP A 460 -33.79 5.57 5.85
N PRO A 461 -33.24 6.64 5.22
CA PRO A 461 -32.19 6.50 4.22
C PRO A 461 -30.87 6.08 4.85
N VAL A 462 -30.04 5.37 4.08
CA VAL A 462 -28.66 5.07 4.48
C VAL A 462 -27.79 6.32 4.38
N GLU A 463 -26.90 6.45 5.37
CA GLU A 463 -25.86 7.44 5.43
C GLU A 463 -24.50 6.75 5.58
N LEU A 464 -23.55 7.21 4.79
CA LEU A 464 -22.18 6.72 4.74
C LEU A 464 -21.25 7.81 5.26
N VAL A 465 -20.37 7.46 6.19
CA VAL A 465 -19.28 8.32 6.64
C VAL A 465 -17.94 7.61 6.45
N LEU A 466 -17.12 8.15 5.55
CA LEU A 466 -15.75 7.71 5.31
C LEU A 466 -14.79 8.52 6.18
N VAL A 467 -13.87 7.85 6.86
CA VAL A 467 -12.76 8.46 7.61
C VAL A 467 -11.46 7.84 7.12
N THR A 468 -10.56 8.68 6.63
CA THR A 468 -9.23 8.25 6.14
C THR A 468 -8.13 8.65 7.12
N ALA A 469 -6.94 8.06 6.97
CA ALA A 469 -5.82 8.33 7.85
C ALA A 469 -5.47 9.82 7.89
N ASP A 470 -5.36 10.51 6.76
CA ASP A 470 -4.95 11.93 6.65
C ASP A 470 -5.93 12.96 7.26
N GLY A 471 -7.04 12.49 7.85
CA GLY A 471 -8.04 13.33 8.49
C GLY A 471 -9.20 13.72 7.58
N ARG A 472 -9.20 13.35 6.29
CA ARG A 472 -10.37 13.61 5.43
C ARG A 472 -11.55 12.78 5.90
N THR A 473 -12.68 13.47 6.05
CA THR A 473 -13.97 12.86 6.36
C THR A 473 -14.99 13.23 5.30
N ILE A 474 -15.79 12.25 4.89
CA ILE A 474 -16.84 12.45 3.89
C ILE A 474 -18.13 11.86 4.38
N ARG A 475 -19.20 12.62 4.22
CA ARG A 475 -20.55 12.21 4.54
C ARG A 475 -21.39 12.19 3.27
N ARG A 476 -22.07 11.07 3.00
CA ARG A 476 -23.01 10.90 1.90
C ARG A 476 -24.31 10.32 2.44
N ARG A 477 -25.40 11.05 2.27
CA ARG A 477 -26.76 10.56 2.54
C ARG A 477 -27.39 10.12 1.22
N ILE A 478 -27.90 8.89 1.17
CA ILE A 478 -28.41 8.27 -0.05
C ILE A 478 -29.93 8.18 0.06
N GLU A 479 -30.61 9.25 -0.33
CA GLU A 479 -32.08 9.37 -0.23
C GLU A 479 -32.83 8.30 -1.05
N THR A 480 -32.18 7.73 -2.06
CA THR A 480 -32.74 6.71 -2.94
C THR A 480 -32.60 5.28 -2.40
N ALA A 481 -32.04 5.10 -1.20
CA ALA A 481 -31.75 3.81 -0.62
C ALA A 481 -32.19 3.78 0.85
N THR A 482 -33.43 3.35 1.06
CA THR A 482 -34.02 3.22 2.38
C THR A 482 -33.64 1.90 3.06
N ARG A 483 -33.89 1.81 4.36
CA ARG A 483 -33.69 0.60 5.16
C ARG A 483 -34.39 -0.62 4.57
N SER A 484 -35.66 -0.50 4.18
CA SER A 484 -36.41 -1.61 3.59
C SER A 484 -35.83 -2.04 2.24
N GLN A 485 -35.50 -1.08 1.37
CA GLN A 485 -34.94 -1.35 0.05
C GLN A 485 -33.58 -2.05 0.13
N ILE A 486 -32.70 -1.60 1.02
CA ILE A 486 -31.39 -2.23 1.20
C ILE A 486 -31.55 -3.64 1.76
N ARG A 487 -32.44 -3.84 2.75
CA ARG A 487 -32.68 -5.18 3.32
C ARG A 487 -33.21 -6.14 2.25
N GLU A 488 -34.22 -5.74 1.50
CA GLU A 488 -34.78 -6.55 0.41
C GLU A 488 -33.71 -6.90 -0.62
N MET A 489 -32.90 -5.93 -1.03
CA MET A 489 -31.84 -6.15 -2.02
C MET A 489 -30.72 -7.04 -1.47
N ALA A 490 -30.38 -6.92 -0.19
CA ALA A 490 -29.42 -7.80 0.49
C ALA A 490 -29.94 -9.25 0.57
N ASP A 491 -31.23 -9.44 0.86
CA ASP A 491 -31.85 -10.77 0.90
C ASP A 491 -31.85 -11.43 -0.49
N GLN A 492 -32.19 -10.66 -1.54
CA GLN A 492 -32.11 -11.12 -2.93
C GLN A 492 -30.66 -11.46 -3.31
N PHE A 493 -29.71 -10.60 -2.97
CA PHE A 493 -28.30 -10.83 -3.23
C PHE A 493 -27.82 -12.12 -2.59
N PHE A 494 -28.16 -12.33 -1.31
CA PHE A 494 -27.79 -13.53 -0.58
C PHE A 494 -28.40 -14.81 -1.18
N SER A 495 -29.70 -14.79 -1.49
CA SER A 495 -30.38 -15.92 -2.13
C SER A 495 -29.72 -16.29 -3.46
N ASN A 496 -29.34 -15.28 -4.25
CA ASN A 496 -28.78 -15.49 -5.56
C ASN A 496 -27.30 -15.91 -5.51
N VAL A 497 -26.50 -15.34 -4.60
CA VAL A 497 -25.06 -15.67 -4.48
C VAL A 497 -24.83 -17.08 -3.95
N THR A 498 -25.78 -17.61 -3.17
CA THR A 498 -25.75 -19.01 -2.71
C THR A 498 -26.34 -20.01 -3.69
N ASN A 499 -27.03 -19.55 -4.73
CA ASN A 499 -27.57 -20.39 -5.78
C ASN A 499 -26.55 -20.63 -6.90
N VAL A 500 -25.63 -21.57 -6.68
CA VAL A 500 -24.59 -21.96 -7.66
C VAL A 500 -25.14 -22.47 -9.01
N ARG A 501 -26.44 -22.80 -9.11
CA ARG A 501 -27.07 -23.19 -10.38
C ARG A 501 -27.42 -22.01 -11.27
N ASN A 502 -27.49 -20.80 -10.71
CA ASN A 502 -27.67 -19.56 -11.44
C ASN A 502 -26.42 -18.68 -11.29
N PRO A 503 -25.36 -18.94 -12.07
CA PRO A 503 -24.01 -18.40 -11.81
C PRO A 503 -23.88 -16.88 -11.96
N ASN A 504 -24.91 -16.20 -12.47
CA ASN A 504 -24.92 -14.76 -12.69
C ASN A 504 -26.10 -14.06 -11.99
N GLY A 505 -26.98 -14.80 -11.31
CA GLY A 505 -28.20 -14.23 -10.71
C GLY A 505 -27.92 -13.18 -9.63
N TYR A 506 -26.73 -13.21 -9.03
CA TYR A 506 -26.32 -12.26 -8.00
C TYR A 506 -25.88 -10.90 -8.56
N LEU A 507 -25.60 -10.78 -9.87
CA LEU A 507 -24.97 -9.58 -10.42
C LEU A 507 -25.82 -8.32 -10.30
N GLU A 508 -27.12 -8.40 -10.63
CA GLU A 508 -28.03 -7.26 -10.52
C GLU A 508 -28.14 -6.75 -9.07
N PRO A 509 -28.46 -7.59 -8.06
CA PRO A 509 -28.54 -7.11 -6.69
C PRO A 509 -27.18 -6.67 -6.14
N ALA A 510 -26.07 -7.34 -6.51
CA ALA A 510 -24.71 -6.92 -6.16
C ALA A 510 -24.37 -5.51 -6.68
N GLN A 511 -24.74 -5.22 -7.94
CA GLN A 511 -24.50 -3.92 -8.56
C GLN A 511 -25.36 -2.82 -7.93
N LYS A 512 -26.61 -3.13 -7.58
CA LYS A 512 -27.48 -2.15 -6.91
C LYS A 512 -26.95 -1.77 -5.54
N LEU A 513 -26.54 -2.77 -4.75
CA LEU A 513 -25.94 -2.56 -3.44
C LEU A 513 -24.61 -1.80 -3.56
N TYR A 514 -23.79 -2.12 -4.56
CA TYR A 514 -22.56 -1.39 -4.85
C TYR A 514 -22.83 0.09 -5.15
N GLN A 515 -23.82 0.39 -5.99
CA GLN A 515 -24.22 1.77 -6.34
C GLN A 515 -24.66 2.58 -5.11
N TRP A 516 -25.27 1.94 -4.12
CA TRP A 516 -25.72 2.62 -2.91
C TRP A 516 -24.65 2.75 -1.84
N LEU A 517 -23.81 1.73 -1.67
CA LEU A 517 -22.93 1.60 -0.51
C LEU A 517 -21.45 1.91 -0.80
N ILE A 518 -21.02 1.83 -2.06
CA ILE A 518 -19.61 1.96 -2.44
C ILE A 518 -19.40 3.12 -3.41
N ALA A 519 -20.14 3.15 -4.52
CA ALA A 519 -19.97 4.16 -5.57
C ALA A 519 -19.98 5.63 -5.07
N PRO A 520 -20.77 6.03 -4.04
CA PRO A 520 -20.74 7.40 -3.52
C PRO A 520 -19.44 7.82 -2.82
N LEU A 521 -18.56 6.86 -2.53
CA LEU A 521 -17.29 7.05 -1.82
C LEU A 521 -16.07 6.85 -2.75
N GLU A 522 -16.27 6.32 -3.96
CA GLU A 522 -15.18 5.89 -4.84
C GLU A 522 -14.24 6.99 -5.28
N ASP A 523 -14.77 8.18 -5.54
CA ASP A 523 -13.98 9.35 -5.94
C ASP A 523 -12.85 9.61 -4.95
N VAL A 524 -13.14 9.48 -3.65
CA VAL A 524 -12.18 9.76 -2.59
C VAL A 524 -11.35 8.55 -2.22
N VAL A 525 -11.94 7.36 -2.21
CA VAL A 525 -11.22 6.10 -2.02
C VAL A 525 -10.12 5.97 -3.09
N GLN A 526 -10.42 6.27 -4.36
CA GLN A 526 -9.44 6.25 -5.45
C GLN A 526 -8.43 7.40 -5.35
N LEU A 527 -8.88 8.63 -5.12
CA LEU A 527 -7.99 9.80 -5.00
C LEU A 527 -6.98 9.64 -3.87
N GLN A 528 -7.37 9.00 -2.76
CA GLN A 528 -6.51 8.74 -1.62
C GLN A 528 -5.72 7.43 -1.73
N GLN A 529 -5.97 6.64 -2.79
CA GLN A 529 -5.36 5.32 -3.01
C GLN A 529 -5.59 4.36 -1.83
N ILE A 530 -6.79 4.40 -1.23
CA ILE A 530 -7.16 3.51 -0.15
C ILE A 530 -7.18 2.07 -0.68
N ASP A 531 -6.50 1.16 0.01
CA ASP A 531 -6.42 -0.28 -0.34
C ASP A 531 -7.11 -1.18 0.69
N ASN A 532 -7.50 -0.63 1.85
CA ASN A 532 -8.21 -1.33 2.90
C ASN A 532 -9.45 -0.56 3.36
N LEU A 533 -10.63 -1.17 3.22
CA LEU A 533 -11.91 -0.63 3.67
C LEU A 533 -12.45 -1.44 4.83
N THR A 534 -12.56 -0.81 6.00
CA THR A 534 -13.10 -1.44 7.21
C THR A 534 -14.45 -0.85 7.55
N PHE A 535 -15.49 -1.68 7.54
CA PHE A 535 -16.88 -1.25 7.70
C PHE A 535 -17.37 -1.36 9.14
N LEU A 536 -18.02 -0.30 9.61
CA LEU A 536 -18.71 -0.24 10.89
C LEU A 536 -20.19 -0.04 10.60
N MET A 537 -20.92 -1.15 10.61
CA MET A 537 -22.26 -1.21 10.02
C MET A 537 -23.36 -1.33 11.07
N ASP A 538 -24.46 -0.64 10.79
CA ASP A 538 -25.72 -0.81 11.50
C ASP A 538 -26.31 -2.22 11.27
N LYS A 539 -27.36 -2.56 12.00
CA LYS A 539 -28.07 -3.83 11.83
C LYS A 539 -28.60 -4.00 10.40
N SER A 540 -28.76 -5.25 9.96
CA SER A 540 -29.13 -5.66 8.60
C SER A 540 -28.04 -5.44 7.54
N LEU A 541 -26.94 -4.75 7.87
CA LEU A 541 -25.83 -4.52 6.95
C LEU A 541 -24.60 -5.39 7.28
N ARG A 542 -24.46 -5.84 8.53
CA ARG A 542 -23.27 -6.58 9.03
C ARG A 542 -23.05 -7.93 8.37
N SER A 543 -24.09 -8.49 7.77
CA SER A 543 -24.08 -9.79 7.12
C SER A 543 -23.94 -9.71 5.59
N LEU A 544 -23.70 -8.52 5.05
CA LEU A 544 -23.57 -8.33 3.61
C LEU A 544 -22.25 -8.94 3.11
N PRO A 545 -22.24 -9.79 2.06
CA PRO A 545 -21.01 -10.33 1.49
C PRO A 545 -20.31 -9.26 0.63
N LEU A 546 -19.70 -8.27 1.31
CA LEU A 546 -19.11 -7.06 0.72
C LEU A 546 -18.12 -7.38 -0.41
N ALA A 547 -17.36 -8.48 -0.26
CA ALA A 547 -16.39 -8.95 -1.24
C ALA A 547 -16.99 -9.18 -2.62
N ALA A 548 -18.26 -9.60 -2.70
CA ALA A 548 -18.97 -9.90 -3.93
C ALA A 548 -19.84 -8.75 -4.46
N LEU A 549 -19.82 -7.57 -3.83
CA LEU A 549 -20.39 -6.37 -4.46
C LEU A 549 -19.63 -6.10 -5.76
N HIS A 550 -20.35 -5.65 -6.79
CA HIS A 550 -19.84 -5.63 -8.16
C HIS A 550 -20.14 -4.29 -8.83
N ASP A 551 -19.15 -3.67 -9.46
CA ASP A 551 -19.32 -2.34 -10.07
C ASP A 551 -19.80 -2.38 -11.53
N GLY A 552 -19.93 -3.59 -12.08
CA GLY A 552 -20.25 -3.86 -13.48
C GLY A 552 -19.03 -4.34 -14.28
N LYS A 553 -17.82 -4.15 -13.76
CA LYS A 553 -16.55 -4.61 -14.35
C LYS A 553 -15.87 -5.71 -13.53
N GLY A 554 -15.92 -5.63 -12.20
CA GLY A 554 -15.34 -6.62 -11.30
C GLY A 554 -15.87 -6.52 -9.88
N PHE A 555 -15.39 -7.42 -9.03
CA PHE A 555 -15.77 -7.52 -7.63
C PHE A 555 -15.02 -6.51 -6.75
N LEU A 556 -15.63 -6.10 -5.65
CA LEU A 556 -15.01 -5.19 -4.68
C LEU A 556 -13.71 -5.76 -4.11
N ALA A 557 -13.66 -7.08 -3.87
CA ALA A 557 -12.45 -7.77 -3.39
C ALA A 557 -11.29 -7.76 -4.39
N GLU A 558 -11.54 -7.53 -5.68
CA GLU A 558 -10.43 -7.39 -6.64
C GLU A 558 -9.67 -6.07 -6.47
N ARG A 559 -10.28 -5.09 -5.78
CA ARG A 559 -9.74 -3.73 -5.59
C ARG A 559 -9.30 -3.43 -4.17
N TYR A 560 -10.09 -3.86 -3.18
CA TYR A 560 -9.88 -3.47 -1.78
C TYR A 560 -9.87 -4.68 -0.87
N SER A 561 -9.01 -4.64 0.15
CA SER A 561 -9.08 -5.56 1.27
C SER A 561 -10.20 -5.10 2.22
N LEU A 562 -10.99 -6.04 2.71
CA LEU A 562 -12.24 -5.74 3.39
C LEU A 562 -12.24 -6.29 4.82
N GLY A 563 -12.71 -5.47 5.76
CA GLY A 563 -12.93 -5.87 7.15
C GLY A 563 -14.26 -5.37 7.69
N ILE A 564 -14.77 -6.02 8.72
CA ILE A 564 -15.89 -5.53 9.52
C ILE A 564 -15.44 -5.37 10.96
N MET A 565 -15.81 -4.25 11.57
CA MET A 565 -15.51 -3.97 12.97
C MET A 565 -16.81 -3.73 13.74
N PRO A 566 -17.03 -4.40 14.90
CA PRO A 566 -18.20 -4.16 15.76
C PRO A 566 -18.36 -2.70 16.17
N SER A 567 -17.28 -2.16 16.71
CA SER A 567 -17.02 -0.75 16.93
C SER A 567 -15.53 -0.55 17.12
N LEU A 568 -15.03 0.67 16.92
CA LEU A 568 -13.63 0.97 17.22
C LEU A 568 -13.34 0.83 18.71
N ALA A 569 -14.32 1.15 19.56
CA ALA A 569 -14.18 1.07 21.01
C ALA A 569 -14.04 -0.36 21.56
N LEU A 570 -14.61 -1.36 20.87
CA LEU A 570 -14.55 -2.77 21.28
C LEU A 570 -13.42 -3.55 20.61
N THR A 571 -12.64 -2.89 19.75
CA THR A 571 -11.63 -3.56 18.93
C THR A 571 -10.23 -3.12 19.34
N ASP A 572 -9.34 -4.09 19.56
CA ASP A 572 -7.92 -3.82 19.74
C ASP A 572 -7.26 -3.54 18.38
N THR A 573 -7.09 -2.26 18.06
CA THR A 573 -6.53 -1.78 16.79
C THR A 573 -5.02 -1.90 16.70
N ARG A 574 -4.32 -2.35 17.75
CA ARG A 574 -2.86 -2.49 17.72
C ARG A 574 -2.45 -3.58 16.74
N TYR A 575 -1.61 -3.20 15.78
CA TYR A 575 -1.04 -4.13 14.81
C TYR A 575 -0.31 -5.30 15.49
N GLY A 576 -0.51 -6.51 14.96
CA GLY A 576 0.19 -7.71 15.38
C GLY A 576 0.78 -8.41 14.16
N ASN A 577 2.10 -8.51 14.09
CA ASN A 577 2.76 -9.21 13.00
C ASN A 577 2.64 -10.73 13.20
N LEU A 578 1.94 -11.40 12.28
CA LEU A 578 1.67 -12.83 12.37
C LEU A 578 2.70 -13.72 11.70
N ARG A 579 3.65 -13.19 10.90
CA ARG A 579 4.54 -14.01 10.05
C ARG A 579 5.31 -15.11 10.79
N ASN A 580 5.61 -14.89 12.07
CA ASN A 580 6.34 -15.83 12.93
C ASN A 580 5.48 -16.38 14.08
N ALA A 581 4.19 -16.07 14.13
CA ALA A 581 3.28 -16.63 15.14
C ALA A 581 3.15 -18.14 14.92
N GLN A 582 2.96 -18.93 15.96
CA GLN A 582 2.64 -20.36 15.81
C GLN A 582 1.13 -20.56 15.60
N VAL A 583 0.75 -21.60 14.87
CA VAL A 583 -0.67 -21.98 14.67
C VAL A 583 -1.07 -23.16 15.52
N LEU A 584 -2.21 -23.06 16.20
CA LEU A 584 -2.90 -24.19 16.80
C LEU A 584 -4.11 -24.51 15.93
N ALA A 585 -4.02 -25.56 15.13
CA ALA A 585 -5.09 -25.99 14.25
C ALA A 585 -5.84 -27.17 14.89
N MET A 586 -7.15 -27.08 15.02
CA MET A 586 -7.94 -28.17 15.61
C MET A 586 -9.22 -28.38 14.81
N GLY A 587 -9.74 -29.60 14.75
CA GLY A 587 -10.95 -29.86 13.98
C GLY A 587 -11.59 -31.21 14.24
N ALA A 588 -12.84 -31.33 13.80
CA ALA A 588 -13.59 -32.58 13.83
C ALA A 588 -14.06 -32.93 12.42
N GLN A 589 -13.77 -34.15 11.98
CA GLN A 589 -14.26 -34.70 10.71
C GLN A 589 -15.64 -35.32 10.86
N GLU A 590 -15.91 -35.96 12.00
CA GLU A 590 -17.13 -36.74 12.23
C GLU A 590 -18.03 -36.08 13.27
N PHE A 591 -19.33 -36.15 13.03
CA PHE A 591 -20.35 -35.53 13.86
C PHE A 591 -21.55 -36.48 14.01
N PRO A 592 -22.15 -36.61 15.20
CA PRO A 592 -23.31 -37.47 15.41
C PRO A 592 -24.53 -37.07 14.57
N ASP A 593 -24.79 -35.76 14.48
CA ASP A 593 -26.04 -35.21 13.92
C ASP A 593 -25.83 -34.30 12.70
N LYS A 594 -24.61 -34.23 12.16
CA LYS A 594 -24.24 -33.33 11.05
C LYS A 594 -23.49 -34.07 9.96
N LYS A 595 -23.40 -33.43 8.78
CA LYS A 595 -22.61 -33.95 7.67
C LYS A 595 -21.12 -33.97 8.06
N PRO A 596 -20.41 -35.07 7.74
CA PRO A 596 -18.97 -35.14 7.96
C PRO A 596 -18.24 -34.12 7.09
N LEU A 597 -17.04 -33.75 7.53
CA LEU A 597 -16.14 -32.81 6.86
C LEU A 597 -14.82 -33.53 6.47
N PRO A 598 -14.83 -34.38 5.43
CA PRO A 598 -13.66 -35.18 5.04
C PRO A 598 -12.41 -34.36 4.67
N ALA A 599 -12.52 -33.08 4.34
CA ALA A 599 -11.38 -32.21 4.08
C ALA A 599 -10.58 -31.84 5.34
N VAL A 600 -11.17 -31.95 6.54
CA VAL A 600 -10.58 -31.45 7.79
C VAL A 600 -9.16 -31.97 8.04
N PRO A 601 -8.84 -33.28 7.90
CA PRO A 601 -7.47 -33.75 8.09
C PRO A 601 -6.47 -33.10 7.11
N VAL A 602 -6.89 -32.92 5.85
CA VAL A 602 -6.03 -32.28 4.82
C VAL A 602 -5.87 -30.79 5.10
N GLU A 603 -6.92 -30.12 5.57
CA GLU A 603 -6.90 -28.71 5.97
C GLU A 603 -5.93 -28.49 7.14
N LEU A 604 -6.04 -29.29 8.19
CA LEU A 604 -5.16 -29.19 9.36
C LEU A 604 -3.70 -29.49 9.01
N ASP A 605 -3.43 -30.51 8.19
CA ASP A 605 -2.07 -30.85 7.73
C ASP A 605 -1.48 -29.74 6.85
N ALA A 606 -2.27 -29.22 5.90
CA ALA A 606 -1.84 -28.13 5.04
C ALA A 606 -1.48 -26.89 5.86
N ILE A 607 -2.30 -26.53 6.85
CA ILE A 607 -2.08 -25.34 7.68
C ILE A 607 -0.92 -25.54 8.65
N ALA A 608 -0.96 -26.57 9.50
CA ALA A 608 -0.04 -26.69 10.63
C ALA A 608 1.34 -27.31 10.29
N ASN A 609 1.42 -28.12 9.23
CA ASN A 609 2.63 -28.90 8.93
C ASN A 609 3.32 -28.50 7.62
N ARG A 610 2.57 -28.02 6.61
CA ARG A 610 3.12 -27.71 5.29
C ARG A 610 3.32 -26.23 5.07
N ILE A 611 2.26 -25.45 5.29
CA ILE A 611 2.27 -24.01 5.04
C ILE A 611 2.85 -23.32 6.25
N TRP A 612 2.33 -23.56 7.45
CA TRP A 612 2.68 -22.89 8.69
C TRP A 612 3.46 -23.80 9.65
N GLN A 613 3.99 -23.23 10.74
CA GLN A 613 4.56 -24.00 11.84
C GLN A 613 3.59 -24.00 13.02
N GLY A 614 3.27 -25.18 13.54
CA GLY A 614 2.32 -25.27 14.65
C GLY A 614 2.00 -26.69 15.09
N GLU A 615 0.92 -26.81 15.84
CA GLU A 615 0.36 -28.09 16.30
C GLU A 615 -1.03 -28.31 15.69
N SER A 616 -1.36 -29.56 15.39
CA SER A 616 -2.69 -29.96 14.91
C SER A 616 -3.34 -31.04 15.79
N TYR A 617 -4.64 -30.90 16.10
CA TYR A 617 -5.41 -31.89 16.86
C TYR A 617 -6.72 -32.24 16.14
N LEU A 618 -6.95 -33.52 15.89
CA LEU A 618 -8.10 -34.03 15.13
C LEU A 618 -9.03 -34.84 16.04
N ASN A 619 -10.34 -34.74 15.78
CA ASN A 619 -11.37 -35.60 16.37
C ASN A 619 -11.28 -35.67 17.91
N GLU A 620 -10.95 -36.83 18.49
CA GLU A 620 -10.93 -37.06 19.94
C GLU A 620 -10.04 -36.07 20.70
N GLU A 621 -9.05 -35.50 20.02
CA GLU A 621 -8.15 -34.51 20.59
C GLU A 621 -8.69 -33.07 20.49
N PHE A 622 -9.73 -32.82 19.69
CA PHE A 622 -10.39 -31.51 19.56
C PHE A 622 -11.36 -31.22 20.72
N THR A 623 -10.78 -30.87 21.87
CA THR A 623 -11.47 -30.54 23.12
C THR A 623 -10.97 -29.23 23.72
N VAL A 624 -11.76 -28.63 24.63
CA VAL A 624 -11.38 -27.40 25.35
C VAL A 624 -10.13 -27.65 26.22
N GLU A 625 -10.03 -28.83 26.81
CA GLU A 625 -8.94 -29.26 27.68
C GLU A 625 -7.63 -29.37 26.91
N THR A 626 -7.66 -30.00 25.72
CA THR A 626 -6.49 -30.08 24.84
C THR A 626 -6.04 -28.69 24.41
N LEU A 627 -6.98 -27.83 23.98
CA LEU A 627 -6.67 -26.45 23.58
C LEU A 627 -5.96 -25.68 24.69
N LYS A 628 -6.49 -25.74 25.91
CA LYS A 628 -5.88 -25.07 27.08
C LYS A 628 -4.48 -25.59 27.36
N ARG A 629 -4.30 -26.92 27.32
CA ARG A 629 -3.02 -27.56 27.56
C ARG A 629 -1.98 -27.18 26.51
N ALA A 630 -2.36 -27.16 25.23
CA ALA A 630 -1.50 -26.70 24.15
C ALA A 630 -1.07 -25.24 24.37
N ARG A 631 -2.03 -24.35 24.63
CA ARG A 631 -1.75 -22.91 24.81
C ARG A 631 -1.02 -22.54 26.10
N GLN A 632 -1.03 -23.41 27.11
CA GLN A 632 -0.19 -23.28 28.29
C GLN A 632 1.28 -23.62 28.02
N ARG A 633 1.55 -24.49 27.03
CA ARG A 633 2.90 -24.88 26.65
C ARG A 633 3.54 -23.87 25.70
N GLU A 634 2.76 -23.35 24.77
CA GLU A 634 3.26 -22.44 23.73
C GLU A 634 2.25 -21.33 23.40
N PRO A 635 2.68 -20.06 23.22
CA PRO A 635 1.80 -18.97 22.85
C PRO A 635 1.46 -19.00 21.36
N PHE A 636 0.38 -19.70 21.01
CA PHE A 636 -0.18 -19.68 19.65
C PHE A 636 -0.87 -18.34 19.35
N GLY A 637 -0.31 -17.56 18.43
CA GLY A 637 -0.92 -16.30 17.96
C GLY A 637 -2.05 -16.52 16.95
N LEU A 638 -2.13 -17.72 16.37
CA LEU A 638 -3.14 -18.15 15.42
C LEU A 638 -3.88 -19.37 15.99
N VAL A 639 -5.21 -19.34 16.01
CA VAL A 639 -6.04 -20.49 16.36
C VAL A 639 -7.00 -20.77 15.22
N HIS A 640 -7.01 -21.99 14.72
CA HIS A 640 -7.85 -22.43 13.60
C HIS A 640 -8.77 -23.56 14.04
N PHE A 641 -10.08 -23.39 13.83
CA PHE A 641 -11.08 -24.44 14.04
C PHE A 641 -11.73 -24.87 12.74
N ALA A 642 -11.45 -26.13 12.37
CA ALA A 642 -12.06 -26.82 11.25
C ALA A 642 -13.25 -27.68 11.72
N THR A 643 -14.39 -27.01 11.95
CA THR A 643 -15.60 -27.63 12.49
C THR A 643 -16.85 -26.81 12.19
N HIS A 644 -18.04 -27.42 12.38
CA HIS A 644 -19.32 -26.72 12.31
C HIS A 644 -19.47 -25.68 13.41
N ALA A 645 -19.69 -24.42 13.02
CA ALA A 645 -20.14 -23.36 13.90
C ALA A 645 -21.45 -22.74 13.38
N GLU A 646 -22.38 -22.42 14.27
CA GLU A 646 -23.65 -21.78 13.92
C GLU A 646 -23.91 -20.55 14.77
N PHE A 647 -24.13 -19.40 14.12
CA PHE A 647 -24.63 -18.18 14.74
C PHE A 647 -26.13 -18.06 14.54
N ARG A 648 -26.89 -18.31 15.60
CA ARG A 648 -28.36 -18.38 15.57
C ARG A 648 -28.99 -17.14 16.21
N PRO A 649 -30.24 -16.80 15.82
CA PRO A 649 -31.01 -15.75 16.49
C PRO A 649 -31.20 -16.02 17.98
N GLY A 650 -31.48 -14.96 18.74
CA GLY A 650 -31.73 -15.01 20.17
C GLY A 650 -30.49 -14.80 21.03
N GLN A 651 -30.51 -15.42 22.21
CA GLN A 651 -29.45 -15.28 23.21
C GLN A 651 -28.11 -15.85 22.70
N PRO A 652 -26.96 -15.35 23.19
CA PRO A 652 -25.65 -15.82 22.72
C PRO A 652 -25.46 -17.34 22.79
N ASN A 653 -26.00 -18.02 23.81
CA ASN A 653 -25.91 -19.48 23.96
C ASN A 653 -26.69 -20.29 22.90
N ASN A 654 -27.54 -19.66 22.09
CA ASN A 654 -28.15 -20.30 20.92
C ASN A 654 -27.12 -20.52 19.80
N SER A 655 -26.06 -19.71 19.78
CA SER A 655 -24.93 -19.83 18.87
C SER A 655 -23.84 -20.69 19.46
N TYR A 656 -23.21 -21.55 18.67
CA TYR A 656 -22.25 -22.52 19.17
C TYR A 656 -21.15 -22.88 18.17
N ILE A 657 -20.02 -23.34 18.69
CA ILE A 657 -18.98 -24.08 17.97
C ILE A 657 -19.12 -25.55 18.39
N GLU A 658 -19.26 -26.46 17.42
CA GLU A 658 -19.34 -27.90 17.70
C GLU A 658 -17.92 -28.47 17.80
N LEU A 659 -17.60 -29.09 18.93
CA LEU A 659 -16.37 -29.82 19.18
C LEU A 659 -16.63 -31.31 18.97
N TRP A 660 -15.59 -32.13 19.17
CA TRP A 660 -15.72 -33.57 19.04
C TRP A 660 -16.81 -34.18 19.94
N GLY A 661 -17.39 -35.29 19.47
CA GLY A 661 -18.43 -36.03 20.18
C GLY A 661 -19.78 -35.32 20.27
N GLY A 662 -19.99 -34.26 19.46
CA GLY A 662 -21.22 -33.46 19.46
C GLY A 662 -21.29 -32.42 20.59
N THR A 663 -20.17 -32.15 21.27
CA THR A 663 -20.10 -31.13 22.33
C THR A 663 -20.29 -29.75 21.74
N LYS A 664 -21.29 -28.99 22.20
CA LYS A 664 -21.56 -27.63 21.70
C LYS A 664 -21.07 -26.59 22.70
N LEU A 665 -20.05 -25.83 22.30
CA LEU A 665 -19.55 -24.70 23.06
C LEU A 665 -20.32 -23.43 22.67
N GLY A 666 -21.18 -22.95 23.56
CA GLY A 666 -21.98 -21.73 23.32
C GLY A 666 -21.13 -20.46 23.20
N LEU A 667 -21.61 -19.44 22.49
CA LEU A 667 -20.91 -18.14 22.38
C LEU A 667 -20.71 -17.45 23.75
N ASP A 668 -21.63 -17.66 24.68
CA ASP A 668 -21.50 -17.23 26.09
C ASP A 668 -20.36 -17.94 26.83
N GLN A 669 -20.03 -19.16 26.40
CA GLN A 669 -18.98 -20.01 26.96
C GLN A 669 -17.63 -19.85 26.26
N ILE A 670 -17.53 -19.15 25.13
CA ILE A 670 -16.26 -19.02 24.38
C ILE A 670 -15.10 -18.45 25.23
N ARG A 671 -15.39 -17.60 26.22
CA ARG A 671 -14.37 -17.11 27.19
C ARG A 671 -13.67 -18.25 27.95
N GLN A 672 -14.31 -19.41 28.08
CA GLN A 672 -13.70 -20.60 28.67
C GLN A 672 -12.49 -21.10 27.87
N LEU A 673 -12.36 -20.76 26.58
CA LEU A 673 -11.17 -21.08 25.77
C LEU A 673 -9.92 -20.30 26.19
N GLN A 674 -10.07 -19.21 26.95
CA GLN A 674 -8.98 -18.35 27.44
C GLN A 674 -8.09 -17.80 26.32
N LEU A 675 -8.67 -17.46 25.15
CA LEU A 675 -7.91 -17.00 23.97
C LEU A 675 -7.21 -15.65 24.17
N ASP A 676 -7.52 -14.93 25.24
CA ASP A 676 -6.91 -13.67 25.65
C ASP A 676 -5.61 -13.85 26.46
N SER A 677 -5.29 -15.07 26.91
CA SER A 677 -4.11 -15.36 27.72
C SER A 677 -3.50 -16.73 27.41
N PRO A 678 -2.33 -16.81 26.73
CA PRO A 678 -1.64 -15.72 26.03
C PRO A 678 -2.47 -15.20 24.84
N PRO A 679 -2.41 -13.91 24.46
CA PRO A 679 -3.35 -13.33 23.50
C PRO A 679 -3.24 -13.98 22.11
N VAL A 680 -4.37 -14.44 21.59
CA VAL A 680 -4.55 -14.89 20.22
C VAL A 680 -4.91 -13.69 19.36
N ASP A 681 -4.18 -13.54 18.25
CA ASP A 681 -4.39 -12.41 17.34
C ASP A 681 -5.50 -12.72 16.33
N LEU A 682 -5.50 -13.95 15.76
CA LEU A 682 -6.51 -14.40 14.80
C LEU A 682 -7.13 -15.75 15.20
N LEU A 683 -8.46 -15.76 15.33
CA LEU A 683 -9.29 -16.97 15.41
C LEU A 683 -9.97 -17.25 14.06
N VAL A 684 -9.78 -18.43 13.48
CA VAL A 684 -10.44 -18.83 12.23
C VAL A 684 -11.47 -19.92 12.49
N LEU A 685 -12.70 -19.73 12.01
CA LEU A 685 -13.76 -20.74 11.98
C LEU A 685 -14.03 -21.12 10.52
N SER A 686 -13.50 -22.26 10.05
CA SER A 686 -13.51 -22.57 8.62
C SER A 686 -14.85 -23.09 8.10
N ALA A 687 -15.64 -23.79 8.92
CA ALA A 687 -16.98 -24.27 8.55
C ALA A 687 -18.07 -23.61 9.42
N CYS A 688 -18.34 -22.33 9.14
CA CYS A 688 -19.32 -21.55 9.89
C CYS A 688 -20.58 -21.23 9.06
N ARG A 689 -21.71 -21.02 9.74
CA ARG A 689 -22.91 -20.40 9.18
C ARG A 689 -23.48 -19.38 10.14
N THR A 690 -23.94 -18.27 9.59
CA THR A 690 -24.69 -17.24 10.31
C THR A 690 -26.13 -17.21 9.85
N ALA A 691 -27.09 -17.01 10.76
CA ALA A 691 -28.48 -16.79 10.42
C ALA A 691 -28.65 -15.36 9.88
N LEU A 692 -28.82 -15.25 8.58
CA LEU A 692 -28.81 -13.98 7.87
C LEU A 692 -30.15 -13.24 8.00
N GLY A 693 -30.09 -11.92 7.89
CA GLY A 693 -31.27 -11.05 8.05
C GLY A 693 -31.79 -10.96 9.50
N ASN A 694 -31.12 -11.59 10.47
CA ASN A 694 -31.48 -11.54 11.87
C ASN A 694 -30.47 -10.73 12.69
N GLU A 695 -30.95 -9.66 13.33
CA GLU A 695 -30.12 -8.72 14.10
C GLU A 695 -29.29 -9.41 15.20
N GLU A 696 -29.86 -10.37 15.92
CA GLU A 696 -29.18 -11.04 17.04
C GLU A 696 -28.09 -11.99 16.54
N ALA A 697 -28.34 -12.70 15.44
CA ALA A 697 -27.33 -13.54 14.81
C ALA A 697 -26.18 -12.72 14.21
N GLU A 698 -26.47 -11.56 13.63
CA GLU A 698 -25.46 -10.61 13.16
C GLU A 698 -24.58 -10.09 14.31
N LEU A 699 -25.19 -9.79 15.46
CA LEU A 699 -24.46 -9.40 16.67
C LEU A 699 -23.61 -10.55 17.21
N GLY A 700 -24.08 -11.79 17.16
CA GLY A 700 -23.31 -12.98 17.51
C GLY A 700 -22.08 -13.16 16.63
N PHE A 701 -22.26 -13.07 15.31
CA PHE A 701 -21.18 -13.23 14.34
C PHE A 701 -20.16 -12.07 14.41
N ALA A 702 -20.62 -10.82 14.28
CA ALA A 702 -19.73 -9.66 14.37
C ALA A 702 -19.11 -9.52 15.77
N GLY A 703 -19.82 -9.93 16.83
CA GLY A 703 -19.33 -9.89 18.21
C GLY A 703 -18.36 -11.01 18.58
N LEU A 704 -18.10 -11.96 17.68
CA LEU A 704 -17.26 -13.13 17.95
C LEU A 704 -15.88 -12.75 18.46
N ALA A 705 -15.16 -11.87 17.77
CA ALA A 705 -13.81 -11.46 18.16
C ALA A 705 -13.79 -10.85 19.57
N VAL A 706 -14.75 -9.96 19.85
CA VAL A 706 -14.92 -9.30 21.15
C VAL A 706 -15.17 -10.31 22.26
N LYS A 707 -16.11 -11.26 22.05
CA LYS A 707 -16.48 -12.26 23.04
C LYS A 707 -15.37 -13.30 23.26
N ALA A 708 -14.63 -13.64 22.20
CA ALA A 708 -13.47 -14.52 22.25
C ALA A 708 -12.26 -13.87 22.91
N GLY A 709 -12.12 -12.54 22.83
CA GLY A 709 -10.93 -11.84 23.35
C GLY A 709 -9.75 -11.92 22.43
N VAL A 710 -10.01 -12.14 21.15
CA VAL A 710 -9.02 -12.12 20.08
C VAL A 710 -9.09 -10.78 19.36
N LYS A 711 -8.01 -10.36 18.72
CA LYS A 711 -8.04 -9.12 17.93
C LYS A 711 -8.91 -9.25 16.69
N SER A 712 -8.88 -10.42 16.08
CA SER A 712 -9.54 -10.71 14.81
C SER A 712 -10.18 -12.09 14.83
N ALA A 713 -11.34 -12.21 14.22
CA ALA A 713 -11.94 -13.49 13.92
C ALA A 713 -12.31 -13.58 12.44
N MET A 714 -12.16 -14.75 11.83
CA MET A 714 -12.67 -15.06 10.51
C MET A 714 -13.78 -16.11 10.62
N GLY A 715 -14.87 -15.89 9.89
CA GLY A 715 -15.93 -16.88 9.75
C GLY A 715 -16.72 -16.66 8.47
N SER A 716 -17.56 -17.64 8.11
CA SER A 716 -18.41 -17.64 6.94
C SER A 716 -19.88 -17.33 7.24
N LEU A 717 -20.50 -16.52 6.37
CA LEU A 717 -21.90 -16.15 6.44
C LEU A 717 -22.85 -17.33 6.17
N TRP A 718 -22.45 -18.27 5.31
CA TRP A 718 -23.19 -19.49 5.00
C TRP A 718 -22.25 -20.70 4.95
N TYR A 719 -22.83 -21.90 4.95
CA TYR A 719 -22.06 -23.12 4.70
C TYR A 719 -21.54 -23.13 3.27
N VAL A 720 -20.22 -22.98 3.15
CA VAL A 720 -19.47 -23.28 1.93
C VAL A 720 -19.23 -24.79 1.89
N SER A 721 -19.15 -25.34 0.67
CA SER A 721 -18.80 -26.75 0.48
C SER A 721 -17.42 -27.06 1.08
N ASP A 722 -17.25 -28.26 1.62
CA ASP A 722 -16.04 -28.71 2.31
C ASP A 722 -14.75 -28.47 1.50
N GLU A 723 -14.77 -28.83 0.21
CA GLU A 723 -13.65 -28.64 -0.69
C GLU A 723 -13.39 -27.15 -1.07
N GLY A 724 -14.42 -26.32 -1.00
CA GLY A 724 -14.32 -24.88 -1.23
C GLY A 724 -13.74 -24.15 -0.02
N THR A 725 -14.10 -24.60 1.18
CA THR A 725 -13.48 -24.16 2.44
C THR A 725 -12.00 -24.54 2.47
N LEU A 726 -11.66 -25.79 2.18
CA LEU A 726 -10.28 -26.24 2.08
C LEU A 726 -9.46 -25.37 1.10
N ALA A 727 -10.04 -25.08 -0.06
CA ALA A 727 -9.43 -24.22 -1.08
C ALA A 727 -9.12 -22.81 -0.55
N LEU A 728 -10.10 -22.15 0.08
CA LEU A 728 -9.90 -20.81 0.62
C LEU A 728 -8.92 -20.81 1.79
N MET A 729 -9.06 -21.72 2.75
CA MET A 729 -8.22 -21.75 3.96
C MET A 729 -6.77 -22.01 3.62
N THR A 730 -6.50 -22.99 2.77
CA THR A 730 -5.14 -23.29 2.30
C THR A 730 -4.51 -22.06 1.63
N THR A 731 -5.27 -21.39 0.76
CA THR A 731 -4.79 -20.18 0.07
C THR A 731 -4.61 -18.99 1.02
N PHE A 732 -5.54 -18.80 1.95
CA PHE A 732 -5.50 -17.73 2.95
C PHE A 732 -4.23 -17.83 3.82
N TYR A 733 -3.94 -19.01 4.38
CA TYR A 733 -2.74 -19.19 5.20
C TYR A 733 -1.45 -19.02 4.40
N LYS A 734 -1.44 -19.41 3.12
CA LYS A 734 -0.32 -19.15 2.22
C LYS A 734 -0.12 -17.65 2.01
N LYS A 735 -1.18 -16.90 1.68
CA LYS A 735 -1.11 -15.45 1.51
C LYS A 735 -0.80 -14.70 2.81
N LEU A 736 -1.24 -15.21 3.95
CA LEU A 736 -0.95 -14.63 5.26
C LEU A 736 0.57 -14.62 5.59
N LYS A 737 1.37 -15.50 4.97
CA LYS A 737 2.85 -15.42 5.06
C LYS A 737 3.43 -14.27 4.25
N GLU A 738 2.80 -13.96 3.13
CA GLU A 738 3.31 -13.05 2.11
C GLU A 738 3.03 -11.58 2.50
N VAL A 739 1.84 -11.30 3.02
CA VAL A 739 1.39 -9.92 3.31
C VAL A 739 1.26 -9.63 4.81
N PRO A 740 1.45 -8.36 5.24
CA PRO A 740 1.36 -8.00 6.66
C PRO A 740 -0.08 -7.92 7.20
N VAL A 741 -1.07 -7.68 6.33
CA VAL A 741 -2.46 -7.37 6.71
C VAL A 741 -3.36 -8.59 6.51
N LYS A 742 -4.12 -8.96 7.54
CA LYS A 742 -5.00 -10.16 7.51
C LYS A 742 -6.09 -10.06 6.46
N ALA A 743 -6.74 -8.91 6.34
CA ALA A 743 -7.76 -8.67 5.32
C ALA A 743 -7.18 -8.71 3.90
N GLU A 744 -5.92 -8.33 3.71
CA GLU A 744 -5.23 -8.41 2.42
C GLU A 744 -4.91 -9.87 2.07
N ALA A 745 -4.53 -10.69 3.05
CA ALA A 745 -4.36 -12.12 2.82
C ALA A 745 -5.68 -12.80 2.41
N LEU A 746 -6.79 -12.44 3.05
CA LEU A 746 -8.13 -12.92 2.67
C LEU A 746 -8.49 -12.44 1.26
N ARG A 747 -8.25 -11.17 0.95
CA ARG A 747 -8.50 -10.60 -0.38
C ARG A 747 -7.72 -11.36 -1.46
N GLN A 748 -6.43 -11.61 -1.26
CA GLN A 748 -5.61 -12.33 -2.24
C GLN A 748 -6.06 -13.78 -2.42
N ALA A 749 -6.52 -14.44 -1.36
CA ALA A 749 -7.13 -15.77 -1.47
C ALA A 749 -8.44 -15.73 -2.28
N GLN A 750 -9.30 -14.73 -2.04
CA GLN A 750 -10.51 -14.52 -2.82
C GLN A 750 -10.20 -14.27 -4.31
N VAL A 751 -9.23 -13.40 -4.61
CA VAL A 751 -8.81 -13.10 -5.98
C VAL A 751 -8.22 -14.32 -6.69
N ALA A 752 -7.41 -15.14 -6.00
CA ALA A 752 -6.88 -16.38 -6.57
C ALA A 752 -8.00 -17.38 -6.93
N MET A 753 -9.05 -17.45 -6.10
CA MET A 753 -10.23 -18.27 -6.41
C MET A 753 -11.03 -17.69 -7.58
N ILE A 754 -11.25 -16.38 -7.63
CA ILE A 754 -11.92 -15.67 -8.75
C ILE A 754 -11.23 -15.99 -10.08
N ARG A 755 -9.89 -15.94 -10.12
CA ARG A 755 -9.08 -16.20 -11.32
C ARG A 755 -9.01 -17.67 -11.71
N GLY A 756 -9.39 -18.59 -10.81
CA GLY A 756 -9.29 -20.03 -11.02
C GLY A 756 -7.88 -20.60 -10.79
N ASP A 757 -7.00 -19.83 -10.14
CA ASP A 757 -5.67 -20.28 -9.73
C ASP A 757 -5.75 -21.34 -8.62
N VAL A 758 -6.90 -21.38 -7.92
CA VAL A 758 -7.28 -22.39 -6.94
C VAL A 758 -8.38 -23.26 -7.50
N ARG A 759 -8.12 -24.57 -7.61
CA ARG A 759 -9.04 -25.53 -8.27
C ARG A 759 -8.76 -26.96 -7.84
N ILE A 760 -9.72 -27.85 -8.05
CA ILE A 760 -9.48 -29.30 -8.01
C ILE A 760 -9.10 -29.76 -9.42
N GLU A 761 -8.01 -30.50 -9.52
CA GLU A 761 -7.52 -31.08 -10.77
C GLU A 761 -6.87 -32.43 -10.50
N GLY A 762 -7.38 -33.50 -11.12
CA GLY A 762 -6.81 -34.84 -10.98
C GLY A 762 -6.87 -35.40 -9.56
N GLY A 763 -7.95 -35.12 -8.82
CA GLY A 763 -8.13 -35.58 -7.43
C GLY A 763 -7.26 -34.86 -6.39
N GLN A 764 -6.71 -33.70 -6.74
CA GLN A 764 -5.90 -32.88 -5.86
C GLN A 764 -6.42 -31.45 -5.85
N LEU A 765 -6.34 -30.78 -4.70
CA LEU A 765 -6.45 -29.34 -4.65
C LEU A 765 -5.15 -28.73 -5.17
N VAL A 766 -5.26 -27.89 -6.19
CA VAL A 766 -4.16 -27.09 -6.74
C VAL A 766 -4.30 -25.67 -6.20
N VAL A 767 -3.25 -25.19 -5.54
CA VAL A 767 -3.13 -23.80 -5.07
C VAL A 767 -1.88 -23.21 -5.70
N GLU A 768 -2.06 -22.47 -6.80
CA GLU A 768 -0.96 -21.99 -7.65
C GLU A 768 -0.08 -23.16 -8.15
N ASN A 769 1.13 -23.31 -7.62
CA ASN A 769 2.11 -24.35 -8.00
C ASN A 769 2.13 -25.56 -7.04
N GLU A 770 1.33 -25.53 -5.97
CA GLU A 770 1.31 -26.58 -4.95
C GLU A 770 0.08 -27.48 -5.10
N ARG A 771 0.25 -28.75 -4.73
CA ARG A 771 -0.77 -29.80 -4.86
C ARG A 771 -1.00 -30.50 -3.53
N PHE A 772 -2.26 -30.55 -3.11
CA PHE A 772 -2.71 -31.19 -1.88
C PHE A 772 -3.62 -32.36 -2.24
N PRO A 773 -3.20 -33.62 -1.97
CA PRO A 773 -4.03 -34.79 -2.25
C PRO A 773 -5.36 -34.71 -1.49
N LEU A 774 -6.47 -34.91 -2.20
CA LEU A 774 -7.79 -34.95 -1.59
C LEU A 774 -8.10 -36.34 -1.04
N PRO A 775 -8.92 -36.43 0.02
CA PRO A 775 -9.44 -37.71 0.49
C PRO A 775 -10.32 -38.36 -0.60
N PRO A 776 -10.47 -39.70 -0.62
CA PRO A 776 -11.19 -40.42 -1.68
C PRO A 776 -12.61 -39.94 -1.95
N GLU A 777 -13.30 -39.43 -0.92
CA GLU A 777 -14.65 -38.87 -1.00
C GLU A 777 -14.68 -37.61 -1.87
N LEU A 778 -13.69 -36.73 -1.70
CA LEU A 778 -13.60 -35.46 -2.43
C LEU A 778 -12.90 -35.61 -3.78
N ALA A 779 -11.97 -36.56 -3.91
CA ALA A 779 -11.30 -36.86 -5.18
C ALA A 779 -12.29 -37.33 -6.28
N LYS A 780 -13.45 -37.89 -5.89
CA LYS A 780 -14.52 -38.31 -6.80
C LYS A 780 -15.34 -37.16 -7.39
N LEU A 781 -15.20 -35.93 -6.88
CA LEU A 781 -15.93 -34.76 -7.37
C LEU A 781 -15.49 -34.35 -8.79
N GLY A 782 -14.35 -34.85 -9.27
CA GLY A 782 -13.77 -34.46 -10.55
C GLY A 782 -13.15 -33.06 -10.52
N ASP A 783 -12.75 -32.57 -11.69
CA ASP A 783 -12.15 -31.24 -11.79
C ASP A 783 -13.16 -30.15 -11.50
N LYS A 784 -12.78 -29.18 -10.66
CA LYS A 784 -13.69 -28.15 -10.15
C LYS A 784 -12.98 -26.81 -9.99
N LYS A 785 -13.61 -25.73 -10.45
CA LYS A 785 -13.16 -24.36 -10.21
C LYS A 785 -13.97 -23.72 -9.09
N PHE A 786 -13.35 -22.78 -8.39
CA PHE A 786 -13.97 -22.07 -7.27
C PHE A 786 -14.21 -20.58 -7.53
N SER A 787 -14.36 -20.18 -8.81
CA SER A 787 -14.51 -18.77 -9.20
C SER A 787 -15.85 -18.14 -8.79
N HIS A 788 -16.90 -18.95 -8.60
CA HIS A 788 -18.21 -18.45 -8.21
C HIS A 788 -18.18 -17.85 -6.78
N PRO A 789 -18.80 -16.67 -6.53
CA PRO A 789 -18.72 -15.99 -5.23
C PRO A 789 -19.17 -16.80 -4.02
N TYR A 790 -20.11 -17.74 -4.22
CA TYR A 790 -20.49 -18.75 -3.23
C TYR A 790 -19.31 -19.32 -2.42
N TYR A 791 -18.17 -19.57 -3.06
CA TYR A 791 -17.02 -20.23 -2.42
C TYR A 791 -16.15 -19.29 -1.59
N TRP A 792 -16.11 -17.99 -1.89
CA TRP A 792 -15.09 -17.08 -1.36
C TRP A 792 -15.67 -15.83 -0.69
N SER A 793 -16.87 -15.38 -1.08
CA SER A 793 -17.48 -14.17 -0.53
C SER A 793 -18.22 -14.38 0.79
N ALA A 794 -18.37 -15.64 1.21
CA ALA A 794 -18.96 -15.98 2.50
C ALA A 794 -18.07 -15.54 3.67
N PHE A 795 -16.76 -15.55 3.48
CA PHE A 795 -15.78 -15.38 4.55
C PHE A 795 -15.47 -13.90 4.80
N MET A 796 -15.50 -13.52 6.07
CA MET A 796 -15.33 -12.13 6.50
C MET A 796 -14.28 -12.04 7.61
N MET A 797 -13.47 -10.99 7.55
CA MET A 797 -12.56 -10.61 8.62
C MET A 797 -13.29 -9.68 9.60
N ILE A 798 -13.39 -10.10 10.86
CA ILE A 798 -14.15 -9.42 11.92
C ILE A 798 -13.19 -8.94 13.01
N GLY A 799 -13.36 -7.70 13.49
CA GLY A 799 -12.49 -7.09 14.50
C GLY A 799 -11.41 -6.25 13.83
N ASN A 800 -10.15 -6.44 14.21
CA ASN A 800 -9.02 -5.73 13.61
C ASN A 800 -8.60 -6.41 12.29
N PRO A 801 -8.76 -5.79 11.10
CA PRO A 801 -8.40 -6.44 9.84
C PRO A 801 -6.89 -6.39 9.52
N TRP A 802 -6.11 -5.68 10.33
CA TRP A 802 -4.70 -5.37 10.09
C TRP A 802 -3.73 -6.32 10.77
#